data_AF-A0A365QN64-F1
#
_entry.id   AF-A0A365QN64-F1
#
_cell.length_a   1.000
_cell.length_b   1.000
_cell.length_c   1.000
_cell.angle_alpha   90.00
_cell.angle_beta   90.00
_cell.angle_gamma   90.00
#
_symmetry.space_group_name_H-M   'P 1'
#
loop_
_entity.id
_entity.type
_entity.pdbx_description
1 polymer ?
#
loop_
_entity_poly.entity_id
_entity_poly.type
_entity_poly.pdbx_seq_one_letter_code
_entity_poly.pdbx_strand_id
1 'polypeptide(L)'
;MDSSYLVNNFRAVDNGGESRKRSALEYAYQVSGLNCTFDQFLSKNSELVKNYVFGGEADDYYFTSMLATFEQHEADLDAFFAAVLNKIVLQLEFQTRHFISGYGPELFICDAPKSHFRVAVANASTTAGLLFGDPAEQVLPEWAGNLPHIEYNFHNIHCRYLHELGQFVESIRRKVGAVALSLPADVDQLKIAERYAALAGWVDENTTYVFCGKKTVLQSVKRKLEEKYPHAVVQSREYTLNSSAAREEKAIVLVDGLSGLPDIEIDCFDILDCSFTTAAASSNADFRNLSFAETEFFKPVEPRKVISFPPISTENTLKMTSEIQFFNDVVTIKNGSIAAQRGTVDSTYLHFAESGEIAMDAGNEIARTEMTELYRSGVNVDGIVTAKLRQARILNVAGPAMPLAFTPDVHTFFSHFILQCFPRILILRELGIPHAKIIVPHNLRAKQLAMLRLAGIADDQIVKMPPGVIVKADELIVPRAWPLAMSSFTIRIYEELLGRVVKTKRRPIKNLLISRESRRTWRNMVNYDSVRKILVDRYRFEEVKPEKLTIEEEIELFNQSKVLIGAEGAGMYASCFSQENSHVVSICDEDYMMPILGTIGRLRGFNLYHVFGESFRSGRDVDRRLPYGHCDFAVNPLDVAGLVEQLI
;
A
#
# COMPACT_ATOMS: atom_id res chain seq x y z
N MET A 1 6.39 33.72 -4.27
CA MET A 1 5.41 32.81 -3.65
C MET A 1 6.19 31.72 -2.91
N ASP A 2 5.80 31.34 -1.70
CA ASP A 2 6.40 30.19 -1.00
C ASP A 2 5.51 28.96 -1.19
N SER A 3 5.77 28.19 -2.25
CA SER A 3 5.00 26.97 -2.56
C SER A 3 5.15 25.86 -1.52
N SER A 4 6.18 25.92 -0.67
CA SER A 4 6.32 24.99 0.45
C SER A 4 5.22 25.21 1.49
N TYR A 5 4.73 26.44 1.67
CA TYR A 5 3.62 26.76 2.57
C TYR A 5 2.30 26.17 2.08
N LEU A 6 2.10 26.13 0.75
CA LEU A 6 0.86 25.68 0.12
C LEU A 6 0.61 24.20 0.33
N VAL A 7 1.64 23.37 0.26
CA VAL A 7 1.50 21.92 0.43
C VAL A 7 1.63 21.49 1.89
N ASN A 8 2.41 22.18 2.73
CA ASN A 8 2.76 21.65 4.06
C ASN A 8 1.82 22.05 5.21
N ASN A 9 0.94 23.05 5.05
CA ASN A 9 0.10 23.53 6.15
C ASN A 9 -1.25 22.82 6.34
N PHE A 10 -1.65 21.93 5.44
CA PHE A 10 -2.85 21.14 5.67
C PHE A 10 -2.55 20.05 6.71
N ARG A 11 -3.33 19.94 7.77
CA ARG A 11 -3.12 18.97 8.85
C ARG A 11 -4.43 18.46 9.41
N ALA A 12 -4.41 17.31 10.07
CA ALA A 12 -5.59 16.84 10.80
C ALA A 12 -5.99 17.87 11.87
N VAL A 13 -7.30 18.02 12.07
CA VAL A 13 -7.86 18.87 13.11
C VAL A 13 -7.38 18.36 14.48
N ASP A 14 -6.87 19.27 15.31
CA ASP A 14 -6.51 19.00 16.70
C ASP A 14 -7.68 19.32 17.65
N ASN A 15 -7.56 18.94 18.92
CA ASN A 15 -8.61 19.14 19.93
C ASN A 15 -9.05 20.62 20.10
N GLY A 16 -8.20 21.60 19.73
CA GLY A 16 -8.55 23.02 19.76
C GLY A 16 -9.28 23.50 18.51
N GLY A 17 -9.01 22.88 17.36
CA GLY A 17 -9.61 23.19 16.06
C GLY A 17 -11.02 22.62 15.85
N GLU A 18 -11.42 21.56 16.56
CA GLU A 18 -12.73 20.90 16.36
C GLU A 18 -13.92 21.86 16.52
N SER A 19 -13.88 22.72 17.56
CA SER A 19 -14.95 23.69 17.82
C SER A 19 -15.06 24.71 16.69
N ARG A 20 -13.92 25.26 16.23
CA ARG A 20 -13.88 26.22 15.11
C ARG A 20 -14.33 25.58 13.81
N LYS A 21 -13.92 24.34 13.55
CA LYS A 21 -14.30 23.56 12.37
C LYS A 21 -15.80 23.34 12.33
N ARG A 22 -16.37 22.92 13.46
CA ARG A 22 -17.82 22.77 13.64
C ARG A 22 -18.54 24.10 13.41
N SER A 23 -18.07 25.20 13.98
CA SER A 23 -18.66 26.52 13.75
C SER A 23 -18.62 26.96 12.28
N ALA A 24 -17.56 26.61 11.54
CA ALA A 24 -17.48 26.91 10.11
C ALA A 24 -18.48 26.08 9.29
N LEU A 25 -18.66 24.80 9.64
CA LEU A 25 -19.65 23.91 9.02
C LEU A 25 -21.10 24.35 9.35
N GLU A 26 -21.37 24.71 10.60
CA GLU A 26 -22.67 25.24 11.02
C GLU A 26 -23.00 26.55 10.31
N TYR A 27 -22.02 27.44 10.17
CA TYR A 27 -22.17 28.66 9.36
C TYR A 27 -22.49 28.32 7.90
N ALA A 28 -21.71 27.45 7.27
CA ALA A 28 -21.94 27.01 5.89
C ALA A 28 -23.35 26.46 5.68
N TYR A 29 -23.83 25.64 6.61
CA TYR A 29 -25.18 25.10 6.60
C TYR A 29 -26.23 26.22 6.68
N GLN A 30 -26.09 27.15 7.63
CA GLN A 30 -27.02 28.27 7.80
C GLN A 30 -27.13 29.16 6.56
N VAL A 31 -26.01 29.43 5.88
CA VAL A 31 -25.98 30.32 4.72
C VAL A 31 -26.24 29.60 3.39
N SER A 32 -26.18 28.27 3.35
CA SER A 32 -26.40 27.48 2.12
C SER A 32 -27.84 27.53 1.59
N GLY A 33 -28.81 27.86 2.44
CA GLY A 33 -30.24 27.86 2.08
C GLY A 33 -30.81 26.48 1.70
N LEU A 34 -30.10 25.39 2.03
CA LEU A 34 -30.51 24.03 1.70
C LEU A 34 -31.65 23.53 2.60
N ASN A 35 -32.63 22.87 1.99
CA ASN A 35 -33.75 22.26 2.72
C ASN A 35 -33.39 20.83 3.20
N CYS A 36 -32.46 20.72 4.14
CA CYS A 36 -32.04 19.45 4.75
C CYS A 36 -31.67 19.67 6.22
N THR A 37 -31.48 18.59 7.00
CA THR A 37 -30.95 18.72 8.37
C THR A 37 -29.44 18.92 8.36
N PHE A 38 -28.88 19.44 9.46
CA PHE A 38 -27.42 19.58 9.59
C PHE A 38 -26.68 18.23 9.47
N ASP A 39 -27.24 17.14 10.00
CA ASP A 39 -26.65 15.81 9.87
C ASP A 39 -26.66 15.32 8.41
N GLN A 40 -27.73 15.61 7.66
CA GLN A 40 -27.79 15.30 6.23
C GLN A 40 -26.78 16.12 5.43
N PHE A 41 -26.61 17.41 5.77
CA PHE A 41 -25.56 18.26 5.21
C PHE A 41 -24.17 17.66 5.44
N LEU A 42 -23.84 17.33 6.70
CA LEU A 42 -22.56 16.72 7.09
C LEU A 42 -22.30 15.37 6.42
N SER A 43 -23.35 14.56 6.21
CA SER A 43 -23.22 13.25 5.57
C SER A 43 -22.75 13.34 4.11
N LYS A 44 -23.04 14.46 3.44
CA LYS A 44 -22.60 14.72 2.06
C LYS A 44 -21.21 15.32 1.97
N ASN A 45 -20.70 15.89 3.06
CA ASN A 45 -19.36 16.45 3.09
C ASN A 45 -18.28 15.39 3.29
N SER A 46 -17.16 15.55 2.58
CA SER A 46 -16.04 14.61 2.63
C SER A 46 -15.38 14.60 4.01
N GLU A 47 -14.79 13.46 4.39
CA GLU A 47 -13.94 13.36 5.59
C GLU A 47 -12.78 14.36 5.56
N LEU A 48 -12.38 14.77 4.36
CA LEU A 48 -11.34 15.76 4.16
C LEU A 48 -11.81 17.14 4.64
N VAL A 49 -12.98 17.59 4.18
CA VAL A 49 -13.57 18.86 4.66
C VAL A 49 -13.85 18.83 6.16
N LYS A 50 -14.29 17.69 6.70
CA LYS A 50 -14.63 17.58 8.13
C LYS A 50 -13.41 17.55 9.06
N ASN A 51 -12.32 16.89 8.66
CA ASN A 51 -11.24 16.53 9.57
C ASN A 51 -9.88 17.17 9.24
N TYR A 52 -9.75 17.98 8.19
CA TYR A 52 -8.49 18.63 7.83
C TYR A 52 -8.57 20.15 7.89
N VAL A 53 -7.54 20.78 8.44
CA VAL A 53 -7.36 22.24 8.47
C VAL A 53 -6.80 22.73 7.13
N PHE A 54 -7.40 23.78 6.55
CA PHE A 54 -7.05 24.39 5.26
C PHE A 54 -6.28 25.71 5.36
N GLY A 55 -5.31 25.79 6.28
CA GLY A 55 -4.45 26.97 6.44
C GLY A 55 -4.35 27.42 7.90
N GLY A 56 -4.22 28.73 8.11
CA GLY A 56 -4.22 29.36 9.44
C GLY A 56 -5.64 29.53 10.03
N GLU A 57 -5.73 30.17 11.19
CA GLU A 57 -6.97 30.23 11.98
C GLU A 57 -8.20 30.80 11.24
N ALA A 58 -8.06 31.97 10.61
CA ALA A 58 -9.14 32.61 9.87
C ALA A 58 -9.35 31.99 8.48
N ASP A 59 -8.24 31.59 7.83
CA ASP A 59 -8.26 30.93 6.53
C ASP A 59 -9.06 29.63 6.58
N ASP A 60 -8.84 28.79 7.60
CA ASP A 60 -9.53 27.50 7.71
C ASP A 60 -11.04 27.68 7.88
N TYR A 61 -11.50 28.66 8.65
CA TYR A 61 -12.92 28.94 8.79
C TYR A 61 -13.56 29.28 7.43
N TYR A 62 -12.89 30.15 6.67
CA TYR A 62 -13.28 30.53 5.33
C TYR A 62 -13.29 29.33 4.36
N PHE A 63 -12.19 28.59 4.23
CA PHE A 63 -12.09 27.46 3.32
C PHE A 63 -13.09 26.35 3.66
N THR A 64 -13.24 26.04 4.94
CA THR A 64 -14.20 25.02 5.40
C THR A 64 -15.61 25.39 5.00
N SER A 65 -16.02 26.63 5.28
CA SER A 65 -17.38 27.05 4.99
C SER A 65 -17.68 27.08 3.49
N MET A 66 -16.73 27.58 2.69
CA MET A 66 -16.83 27.58 1.24
C MET A 66 -16.90 26.16 0.67
N LEU A 67 -15.88 25.32 0.93
CA LEU A 67 -15.80 23.95 0.39
C LEU A 67 -17.01 23.11 0.81
N ALA A 68 -17.47 23.27 2.05
CA ALA A 68 -18.63 22.55 2.54
C ALA A 68 -19.89 22.89 1.74
N THR A 69 -20.10 24.17 1.37
CA THR A 69 -21.21 24.57 0.50
C THR A 69 -21.04 24.04 -0.92
N PHE A 70 -19.83 24.11 -1.49
CA PHE A 70 -19.58 23.63 -2.85
C PHE A 70 -19.82 22.12 -3.01
N GLU A 71 -19.40 21.29 -2.04
CA GLU A 71 -19.65 19.83 -2.08
C GLU A 71 -21.15 19.48 -2.07
N GLN A 72 -22.04 20.40 -1.68
CA GLN A 72 -23.49 20.18 -1.78
C GLN A 72 -24.03 20.34 -3.20
N HIS A 73 -23.32 21.10 -4.03
CA HIS A 73 -23.75 21.47 -5.38
C HIS A 73 -22.91 20.83 -6.49
N GLU A 74 -21.64 20.48 -6.21
CA GLU A 74 -20.66 19.98 -7.18
C GLU A 74 -20.19 18.59 -6.75
N ALA A 75 -20.82 17.54 -7.31
CA ALA A 75 -20.55 16.16 -6.90
C ALA A 75 -19.17 15.64 -7.32
N ASP A 76 -18.50 16.29 -8.28
CA ASP A 76 -17.19 15.95 -8.81
C ASP A 76 -16.03 16.69 -8.13
N LEU A 77 -16.30 17.47 -7.08
CA LEU A 77 -15.32 18.34 -6.44
C LEU A 77 -14.29 17.55 -5.61
N ASP A 78 -13.02 17.68 -5.96
CA ASP A 78 -11.91 17.38 -5.08
C ASP A 78 -11.63 18.59 -4.18
N ALA A 79 -12.23 18.59 -2.99
CA ALA A 79 -12.14 19.71 -2.05
C ALA A 79 -10.70 20.09 -1.67
N PHE A 80 -9.78 19.11 -1.62
CA PHE A 80 -8.39 19.38 -1.32
C PHE A 80 -7.69 20.14 -2.45
N PHE A 81 -7.85 19.64 -3.68
CA PHE A 81 -7.30 20.32 -4.84
C PHE A 81 -7.89 21.72 -5.02
N ALA A 82 -9.21 21.84 -4.86
CA ALA A 82 -9.90 23.12 -4.94
C ALA A 82 -9.40 24.14 -3.90
N ALA A 83 -9.15 23.72 -2.66
CA ALA A 83 -8.57 24.56 -1.62
C ALA A 83 -7.17 25.06 -1.99
N VAL A 84 -6.32 24.17 -2.54
CA VAL A 84 -4.96 24.53 -2.98
C VAL A 84 -5.02 25.57 -4.10
N LEU A 85 -5.87 25.36 -5.11
CA LEU A 85 -6.03 26.31 -6.22
C LEU A 85 -6.48 27.69 -5.74
N ASN A 86 -7.48 27.75 -4.86
CA ASN A 86 -7.96 29.02 -4.33
C ASN A 86 -6.87 29.71 -3.49
N LYS A 87 -6.12 28.98 -2.67
CA LYS A 87 -5.01 29.56 -1.91
C LYS A 87 -3.92 30.14 -2.82
N ILE A 88 -3.60 29.48 -3.93
CA ILE A 88 -2.67 30.03 -4.95
C ILE A 88 -3.21 31.35 -5.49
N VAL A 89 -4.47 31.37 -5.91
CA VAL A 89 -5.13 32.57 -6.43
C VAL A 89 -5.10 33.71 -5.40
N LEU A 90 -5.35 33.44 -4.12
CA LEU A 90 -5.26 34.44 -3.04
C LEU A 90 -3.82 34.91 -2.76
N GLN A 91 -2.83 34.04 -2.89
CA GLN A 91 -1.41 34.33 -2.61
C GLN A 91 -0.68 35.10 -3.72
N LEU A 92 -1.26 35.21 -4.92
CA LEU A 92 -0.77 36.12 -5.98
C LEU A 92 -1.00 37.61 -5.63
N GLU A 93 -0.92 37.99 -4.35
CA GLU A 93 -1.06 39.34 -3.75
C GLU A 93 -2.40 40.09 -3.97
N PHE A 94 -3.55 39.46 -3.68
CA PHE A 94 -4.86 40.09 -3.88
C PHE A 94 -5.75 40.28 -2.66
N GLN A 95 -5.15 40.53 -1.49
CA GLN A 95 -5.87 41.10 -0.35
C GLN A 95 -5.30 42.45 0.08
N THR A 96 -5.37 43.45 -0.79
CA THR A 96 -5.58 44.86 -0.36
C THR A 96 -6.08 45.68 -1.55
N ARG A 97 -6.96 46.65 -1.29
CA ARG A 97 -7.52 47.63 -2.24
C ARG A 97 -6.47 48.62 -2.78
N HIS A 98 -5.22 48.22 -2.91
CA HIS A 98 -4.10 49.07 -3.30
C HIS A 98 -3.42 48.48 -4.52
N PHE A 99 -3.91 48.87 -5.70
CA PHE A 99 -3.14 48.82 -6.93
C PHE A 99 -1.91 49.73 -6.77
N ILE A 100 -0.82 49.19 -6.24
CA ILE A 100 0.48 49.86 -6.25
C ILE A 100 1.45 48.92 -6.96
N SER A 101 1.36 48.97 -8.29
CA SER A 101 2.35 48.56 -9.31
C SER A 101 1.72 47.64 -10.36
N GLY A 102 1.64 48.10 -11.60
CA GLY A 102 1.18 47.31 -12.75
C GLY A 102 2.23 46.30 -13.22
N TYR A 103 2.83 45.54 -12.29
CA TYR A 103 3.96 44.65 -12.55
C TYR A 103 3.87 43.28 -11.83
N GLY A 104 2.75 42.96 -11.17
CA GLY A 104 2.51 41.64 -10.56
C GLY A 104 1.92 40.61 -11.55
N PRO A 105 1.95 39.31 -11.22
CA PRO A 105 1.19 38.28 -11.95
C PRO A 105 -0.32 38.44 -11.71
N GLU A 106 -1.13 38.50 -12.77
CA GLU A 106 -2.55 38.90 -12.67
C GLU A 106 -3.56 37.88 -13.29
N LEU A 107 -3.06 36.82 -13.93
CA LEU A 107 -3.87 35.81 -14.62
C LEU A 107 -3.63 34.39 -14.06
N PHE A 108 -4.71 33.71 -13.69
CA PHE A 108 -4.76 32.30 -13.33
C PHE A 108 -5.40 31.50 -14.47
N ILE A 109 -4.68 30.49 -14.95
CA ILE A 109 -5.12 29.61 -16.03
C ILE A 109 -5.43 28.23 -15.45
N CYS A 110 -6.55 27.64 -15.86
CA CYS A 110 -7.02 26.37 -15.33
C CYS A 110 -7.53 25.43 -16.45
N ASP A 111 -6.84 24.30 -16.61
CA ASP A 111 -7.30 23.12 -17.35
C ASP A 111 -7.79 22.07 -16.35
N ALA A 112 -8.96 22.28 -15.77
CA ALA A 112 -9.54 21.40 -14.76
C ALA A 112 -11.07 21.39 -14.86
N PRO A 113 -11.76 20.42 -14.23
CA PRO A 113 -13.21 20.44 -14.16
C PRO A 113 -13.73 21.77 -13.60
N LYS A 114 -14.86 22.22 -14.14
CA LYS A 114 -15.44 23.54 -13.85
C LYS A 114 -15.70 23.77 -12.36
N SER A 115 -16.09 22.72 -11.62
CA SER A 115 -16.28 22.70 -10.17
C SER A 115 -15.05 23.24 -9.42
N HIS A 116 -13.85 22.83 -9.80
CA HIS A 116 -12.59 23.23 -9.16
C HIS A 116 -12.20 24.66 -9.52
N PHE A 117 -12.40 25.04 -10.77
CA PHE A 117 -12.16 26.41 -11.21
C PHE A 117 -13.05 27.42 -10.47
N ARG A 118 -14.34 27.11 -10.28
CA ARG A 118 -15.27 27.96 -9.52
C ARG A 118 -14.75 28.21 -8.10
N VAL A 119 -14.30 27.17 -7.41
CA VAL A 119 -13.68 27.34 -6.09
C VAL A 119 -12.40 28.16 -6.18
N ALA A 120 -11.54 27.90 -7.17
CA ALA A 120 -10.25 28.57 -7.32
C ALA A 120 -10.38 30.11 -7.41
N VAL A 121 -11.38 30.62 -8.11
CA VAL A 121 -11.58 32.07 -8.32
C VAL A 121 -12.55 32.71 -7.33
N ALA A 122 -13.18 31.93 -6.45
CA ALA A 122 -14.08 32.45 -5.43
C ALA A 122 -13.32 33.37 -4.45
N ASN A 123 -13.93 34.52 -4.16
CA ASN A 123 -13.44 35.59 -3.30
C ASN A 123 -12.09 36.19 -3.71
N ALA A 124 -11.65 35.93 -4.95
CA ALA A 124 -10.50 36.58 -5.55
C ALA A 124 -10.94 37.92 -6.14
N SER A 125 -10.75 39.02 -5.42
CA SER A 125 -11.31 40.32 -5.82
C SER A 125 -10.69 40.90 -7.11
N THR A 126 -9.56 40.36 -7.59
CA THR A 126 -8.69 41.06 -8.54
C THR A 126 -8.04 40.15 -9.60
N THR A 127 -8.06 38.83 -9.39
CA THR A 127 -7.48 37.85 -10.32
C THR A 127 -8.33 37.68 -11.56
N ALA A 128 -7.69 37.66 -12.75
CA ALA A 128 -8.33 37.16 -13.95
C ALA A 128 -8.24 35.63 -13.97
N GLY A 129 -9.38 34.97 -14.12
CA GLY A 129 -9.47 33.51 -14.17
C GLY A 129 -9.83 33.05 -15.58
N LEU A 130 -9.08 32.09 -16.10
CA LEU A 130 -9.30 31.53 -17.42
C LEU A 130 -9.48 30.02 -17.36
N LEU A 131 -10.69 29.56 -17.63
CA LEU A 131 -11.03 28.15 -17.77
C LEU A 131 -10.96 27.73 -19.23
N PHE A 132 -10.40 26.55 -19.50
CA PHE A 132 -10.48 25.96 -20.83
C PHE A 132 -11.82 25.27 -21.04
N GLY A 133 -12.48 25.64 -22.14
CA GLY A 133 -13.80 25.12 -22.48
C GLY A 133 -14.49 25.95 -23.55
N ASP A 134 -15.73 25.61 -23.84
CA ASP A 134 -16.57 26.37 -24.76
C ASP A 134 -16.95 27.74 -24.15
N PRO A 135 -16.65 28.87 -24.81
CA PRO A 135 -17.07 30.21 -24.37
C PRO A 135 -18.59 30.37 -24.19
N ALA A 136 -19.41 29.54 -24.82
CA ALA A 136 -20.86 29.54 -24.65
C ALA A 136 -21.32 28.96 -23.30
N GLU A 137 -20.44 28.21 -22.62
CA GLU A 137 -20.79 27.60 -21.35
C GLU A 137 -20.80 28.61 -20.19
N GLN A 138 -21.83 28.49 -19.35
CA GLN A 138 -21.88 29.25 -18.10
C GLN A 138 -20.77 28.76 -17.15
N VAL A 139 -19.85 29.67 -16.82
CA VAL A 139 -18.70 29.37 -15.94
C VAL A 139 -19.14 29.32 -14.48
N LEU A 140 -20.01 30.23 -14.04
CA LEU A 140 -20.47 30.33 -12.66
C LEU A 140 -21.89 29.80 -12.50
N PRO A 141 -22.19 29.05 -11.44
CA PRO A 141 -23.50 28.44 -11.28
C PRO A 141 -24.53 29.47 -10.77
N GLU A 142 -25.81 29.27 -11.11
CA GLU A 142 -26.88 30.20 -10.70
C GLU A 142 -26.99 30.35 -9.17
N TRP A 143 -26.69 29.28 -8.42
CA TRP A 143 -26.74 29.30 -6.95
C TRP A 143 -25.67 30.18 -6.31
N ALA A 144 -24.56 30.45 -7.01
CA ALA A 144 -23.44 31.22 -6.48
C ALA A 144 -23.80 32.67 -6.14
N GLY A 145 -24.72 33.28 -6.90
CA GLY A 145 -25.15 34.67 -6.68
C GLY A 145 -25.99 34.88 -5.42
N ASN A 146 -26.44 33.80 -4.77
CA ASN A 146 -27.34 33.84 -3.63
C ASN A 146 -26.63 33.61 -2.28
N LEU A 147 -25.30 33.43 -2.28
CA LEU A 147 -24.54 33.07 -1.09
C LEU A 147 -23.67 34.24 -0.61
N PRO A 148 -23.87 34.75 0.62
CA PRO A 148 -23.24 35.98 1.09
C PRO A 148 -21.74 35.85 1.44
N HIS A 149 -21.21 34.62 1.56
CA HIS A 149 -19.81 34.34 1.91
C HIS A 149 -18.95 33.91 0.71
N ILE A 150 -19.52 33.93 -0.51
CA ILE A 150 -18.83 33.56 -1.74
C ILE A 150 -19.00 34.69 -2.76
N GLU A 151 -17.95 35.48 -2.94
CA GLU A 151 -17.91 36.56 -3.92
C GLU A 151 -17.23 36.12 -5.22
N TYR A 152 -17.66 36.65 -6.36
CA TYR A 152 -16.99 36.44 -7.65
C TYR A 152 -16.77 37.76 -8.37
N ASN A 153 -15.60 37.91 -8.97
CA ASN A 153 -15.35 38.99 -9.90
C ASN A 153 -15.68 38.56 -11.34
N PHE A 154 -16.98 38.59 -11.67
CA PHE A 154 -17.51 38.13 -12.95
C PHE A 154 -16.84 38.79 -14.17
N HIS A 155 -16.40 40.06 -14.05
CA HIS A 155 -15.78 40.80 -15.15
C HIS A 155 -14.40 40.27 -15.56
N ASN A 156 -13.74 39.52 -14.67
CA ASN A 156 -12.38 39.00 -14.87
C ASN A 156 -12.38 37.47 -15.06
N ILE A 157 -13.54 36.84 -15.20
CA ILE A 157 -13.66 35.40 -15.39
C ILE A 157 -14.01 35.11 -16.84
N HIS A 158 -13.23 34.24 -17.47
CA HIS A 158 -13.34 33.95 -18.89
C HIS A 158 -13.27 32.45 -19.15
N CYS A 159 -14.03 31.98 -20.12
CA CYS A 159 -13.93 30.63 -20.70
C CYS A 159 -13.48 30.76 -22.14
N ARG A 160 -12.41 30.07 -22.54
CA ARG A 160 -11.85 30.15 -23.89
C ARG A 160 -11.39 28.80 -24.39
N TYR A 161 -11.40 28.65 -25.71
CA TYR A 161 -10.71 27.54 -26.34
C TYR A 161 -9.20 27.73 -26.25
N LEU A 162 -8.49 26.60 -26.14
CA LEU A 162 -7.04 26.56 -25.99
C LEU A 162 -6.29 27.31 -27.11
N HIS A 163 -6.78 27.24 -28.35
CA HIS A 163 -6.14 27.88 -29.51
C HIS A 163 -6.33 29.41 -29.56
N GLU A 164 -7.26 29.98 -28.78
CA GLU A 164 -7.54 31.43 -28.73
C GLU A 164 -6.70 32.17 -27.69
N LEU A 165 -5.96 31.42 -26.85
CA LEU A 165 -5.31 31.94 -25.66
C LEU A 165 -4.26 33.01 -25.94
N GLY A 166 -3.40 32.80 -26.94
CA GLY A 166 -2.32 33.74 -27.24
C GLY A 166 -2.85 35.15 -27.51
N GLN A 167 -3.90 35.25 -28.35
CA GLN A 167 -4.55 36.52 -28.67
C GLN A 167 -5.30 37.11 -27.46
N PHE A 168 -5.94 36.26 -26.66
CA PHE A 168 -6.70 36.72 -25.50
C PHE A 168 -5.79 37.30 -24.41
N VAL A 169 -4.71 36.59 -24.05
CA VAL A 169 -3.75 37.07 -23.04
C VAL A 169 -3.10 38.37 -23.48
N GLU A 170 -2.76 38.49 -24.78
CA GLU A 170 -2.25 39.74 -25.36
C GLU A 170 -3.25 40.90 -25.22
N SER A 171 -4.54 40.64 -25.43
CA SER A 171 -5.58 41.67 -25.35
C SER A 171 -5.77 42.26 -23.95
N ILE A 172 -5.58 41.44 -22.89
CA ILE A 172 -5.73 41.87 -21.50
C ILE A 172 -4.43 42.37 -20.87
N ARG A 173 -3.28 42.17 -21.54
CA ARG A 173 -1.94 42.61 -21.11
C ARG A 173 -1.55 42.15 -19.69
N ARG A 174 -2.02 40.98 -19.27
CA ARG A 174 -1.75 40.41 -17.94
C ARG A 174 -0.68 39.31 -18.03
N LYS A 175 0.24 39.26 -17.06
CA LYS A 175 1.19 38.15 -16.91
C LYS A 175 0.52 36.91 -16.29
N VAL A 176 0.90 35.72 -16.74
CA VAL A 176 0.42 34.45 -16.20
C VAL A 176 1.12 34.16 -14.88
N GLY A 177 0.35 34.20 -13.79
CA GLY A 177 0.84 33.90 -12.44
C GLY A 177 0.85 32.42 -12.12
N ALA A 178 -0.15 31.69 -12.60
CA ALA A 178 -0.24 30.26 -12.38
C ALA A 178 -0.98 29.54 -13.50
N VAL A 179 -0.54 28.31 -13.76
CA VAL A 179 -1.17 27.36 -14.69
C VAL A 179 -1.50 26.10 -13.93
N ALA A 180 -2.79 25.81 -13.76
CA ALA A 180 -3.30 24.62 -13.10
C ALA A 180 -3.81 23.58 -14.10
N LEU A 181 -3.44 22.33 -13.87
CA LEU A 181 -3.59 21.20 -14.77
C LEU A 181 -4.15 20.02 -13.99
N SER A 182 -5.42 19.69 -14.22
CA SER A 182 -6.00 18.43 -13.75
C SER A 182 -5.74 17.36 -14.80
N LEU A 183 -4.88 16.39 -14.48
CA LEU A 183 -4.55 15.28 -15.37
C LEU A 183 -5.64 14.20 -15.27
N PRO A 184 -6.31 13.85 -16.38
CA PRO A 184 -7.25 12.74 -16.42
C PRO A 184 -6.64 11.44 -15.90
N ALA A 185 -7.50 10.54 -15.44
CA ALA A 185 -7.12 9.20 -15.00
C ALA A 185 -6.47 8.34 -16.10
N ASP A 186 -6.70 8.70 -17.38
CA ASP A 186 -6.48 7.91 -18.59
C ASP A 186 -5.85 8.75 -19.72
N VAL A 187 -4.83 9.56 -19.42
CA VAL A 187 -4.13 10.36 -20.45
C VAL A 187 -3.17 9.47 -21.25
N ASP A 188 -3.53 9.04 -22.45
CA ASP A 188 -2.65 8.17 -23.25
C ASP A 188 -1.24 8.78 -23.43
N GLN A 189 -1.15 10.07 -23.77
CA GLN A 189 0.11 10.84 -23.83
C GLN A 189 -0.21 12.34 -23.81
N LEU A 190 0.52 13.14 -23.04
CA LEU A 190 0.36 14.59 -23.01
C LEU A 190 1.69 15.32 -22.90
N LYS A 191 2.07 16.07 -23.94
CA LYS A 191 3.21 16.97 -23.89
C LYS A 191 2.76 18.39 -23.56
N ILE A 192 3.18 18.88 -22.39
CA ILE A 192 2.71 20.15 -21.82
C ILE A 192 3.11 21.34 -22.69
N ALA A 193 4.38 21.40 -23.13
CA ALA A 193 4.86 22.47 -24.00
C ALA A 193 4.13 22.55 -25.35
N GLU A 194 3.66 21.43 -25.89
CA GLU A 194 2.90 21.39 -27.15
C GLU A 194 1.45 21.82 -26.94
N ARG A 195 0.79 21.25 -25.93
CA ARG A 195 -0.62 21.59 -25.62
C ARG A 195 -0.77 23.07 -25.31
N TYR A 196 0.15 23.66 -24.55
CA TYR A 196 0.07 25.05 -24.13
C TYR A 196 0.96 25.99 -24.93
N ALA A 197 1.40 25.60 -26.13
CA ALA A 197 2.33 26.39 -26.96
C ALA A 197 1.90 27.86 -27.13
N ALA A 198 0.59 28.14 -27.20
CA ALA A 198 0.04 29.50 -27.27
C ALA A 198 0.37 30.40 -26.07
N LEU A 199 0.75 29.82 -24.93
CA LEU A 199 1.13 30.50 -23.69
C LEU A 199 2.64 30.69 -23.54
N ALA A 200 3.47 30.14 -24.43
CA ALA A 200 4.93 30.09 -24.25
C ALA A 200 5.58 31.47 -24.05
N GLY A 201 5.02 32.52 -24.65
CA GLY A 201 5.51 33.90 -24.50
C GLY A 201 4.97 34.67 -23.28
N TRP A 202 4.08 34.05 -22.48
CA TRP A 202 3.34 34.70 -21.41
C TRP A 202 3.60 34.12 -20.01
N VAL A 203 4.43 33.08 -19.94
CA VAL A 203 4.90 32.44 -18.71
C VAL A 203 6.38 32.73 -18.50
N ASP A 204 6.80 32.86 -17.24
CA ASP A 204 8.19 33.12 -16.88
C ASP A 204 8.54 32.45 -15.53
N GLU A 205 9.72 32.73 -14.97
CA GLU A 205 10.19 32.16 -13.70
C GLU A 205 9.28 32.45 -12.49
N ASN A 206 8.37 33.42 -12.61
CA ASN A 206 7.37 33.75 -11.60
C ASN A 206 6.05 33.00 -11.81
N THR A 207 5.92 32.20 -12.87
CA THR A 207 4.74 31.37 -13.10
C THR A 207 4.82 30.09 -12.27
N THR A 208 3.80 29.84 -11.45
CA THR A 208 3.63 28.59 -10.71
C THR A 208 2.84 27.58 -11.53
N TYR A 209 3.37 26.37 -11.69
CA TYR A 209 2.67 25.26 -12.33
C TYR A 209 2.08 24.33 -11.28
N VAL A 210 0.82 23.95 -11.46
CA VAL A 210 0.10 23.06 -10.55
C VAL A 210 -0.43 21.88 -11.32
N PHE A 211 -0.04 20.68 -10.93
CA PHE A 211 -0.55 19.43 -11.48
C PHE A 211 -1.33 18.68 -10.40
N CYS A 212 -2.49 18.14 -10.76
CA CYS A 212 -3.30 17.28 -9.88
C CYS A 212 -3.76 16.03 -10.64
N GLY A 213 -3.84 14.89 -9.97
CA GLY A 213 -4.35 13.65 -10.57
C GLY A 213 -4.05 12.41 -9.73
N LYS A 214 -4.10 11.23 -10.35
CA LYS A 214 -3.74 9.96 -9.69
C LYS A 214 -2.30 10.01 -9.17
N LYS A 215 -2.09 9.57 -7.93
CA LYS A 215 -0.78 9.61 -7.26
C LYS A 215 0.35 9.04 -8.11
N THR A 216 0.13 7.90 -8.76
CA THR A 216 1.13 7.21 -9.60
C THR A 216 1.58 8.04 -10.80
N VAL A 217 0.65 8.74 -11.48
CA VAL A 217 0.97 9.66 -12.59
C VAL A 217 1.79 10.83 -12.08
N LEU A 218 1.36 11.44 -10.98
CA LEU A 218 1.97 12.66 -10.46
C LEU A 218 3.36 12.42 -9.85
N GLN A 219 3.61 11.22 -9.31
CA GLN A 219 4.96 10.80 -8.93
C GLN A 219 5.91 10.73 -10.14
N SER A 220 5.41 10.31 -11.30
CA SER A 220 6.18 10.30 -12.55
C SER A 220 6.46 11.74 -13.03
N VAL A 221 5.43 12.60 -13.04
CA VAL A 221 5.54 14.03 -13.39
C VAL A 221 6.57 14.73 -12.52
N LYS A 222 6.48 14.56 -11.20
CA LYS A 222 7.43 15.10 -10.22
C LYS A 222 8.87 14.73 -10.57
N ARG A 223 9.13 13.43 -10.75
CA ARG A 223 10.47 12.93 -11.06
C ARG A 223 11.01 13.53 -12.36
N LYS A 224 10.21 13.55 -13.43
CA LYS A 224 10.61 14.15 -14.72
C LYS A 224 10.94 15.64 -14.58
N LEU A 225 10.20 16.38 -13.75
CA LEU A 225 10.47 17.80 -13.48
C LEU A 225 11.76 18.01 -12.69
N GLU A 226 11.98 17.23 -11.62
CA GLU A 226 13.20 17.29 -10.81
C GLU A 226 14.46 16.90 -11.61
N GLU A 227 14.34 15.88 -12.48
CA GLU A 227 15.43 15.42 -13.35
C GLU A 227 15.79 16.44 -14.44
N LYS A 228 14.78 17.03 -15.11
CA LYS A 228 14.99 17.96 -16.23
C LYS A 228 15.31 19.38 -15.77
N TYR A 229 14.77 19.81 -14.63
CA TYR A 229 14.89 21.16 -14.10
C TYR A 229 15.41 21.13 -12.66
N PRO A 230 16.69 20.78 -12.43
CA PRO A 230 17.26 20.66 -11.08
C PRO A 230 17.28 21.98 -10.29
N HIS A 231 17.09 23.12 -10.97
CA HIS A 231 17.00 24.45 -10.36
C HIS A 231 15.57 24.83 -9.95
N ALA A 232 14.56 24.13 -10.47
CA ALA A 232 13.17 24.40 -10.16
C ALA A 232 12.82 23.87 -8.77
N VAL A 233 11.92 24.57 -8.09
CA VAL A 233 11.40 24.12 -6.79
C VAL A 233 10.18 23.24 -7.05
N VAL A 234 10.32 21.93 -6.82
CA VAL A 234 9.25 20.95 -7.01
C VAL A 234 8.74 20.46 -5.66
N GLN A 235 7.48 20.75 -5.34
CA GLN A 235 6.80 20.35 -4.11
C GLN A 235 5.67 19.38 -4.44
N SER A 236 5.34 18.44 -3.54
CA SER A 236 4.26 17.49 -3.80
C SER A 236 3.54 17.04 -2.53
N ARG A 237 2.22 16.85 -2.63
CA ARG A 237 1.38 16.29 -1.58
C ARG A 237 0.59 15.10 -2.06
N GLU A 238 0.61 14.01 -1.32
CA GLU A 238 -0.28 12.86 -1.53
C GLU A 238 -1.47 12.92 -0.57
N TYR A 239 -2.63 12.46 -1.02
CA TYR A 239 -3.84 12.37 -0.21
C TYR A 239 -4.78 11.28 -0.74
N THR A 240 -5.75 10.90 0.09
CA THR A 240 -6.78 9.94 -0.27
C THR A 240 -8.11 10.67 -0.41
N LEU A 241 -8.79 10.48 -1.54
CA LEU A 241 -10.15 10.92 -1.75
C LEU A 241 -11.08 9.74 -1.46
N ASN A 242 -11.91 9.87 -0.43
CA ASN A 242 -12.92 8.86 -0.07
C ASN A 242 -14.25 9.31 -0.67
N SER A 243 -14.69 8.65 -1.75
CA SER A 243 -16.06 8.79 -2.25
C SER A 243 -16.93 7.66 -1.71
N SER A 244 -18.26 7.79 -1.82
CA SER A 244 -19.21 6.75 -1.43
C SER A 244 -19.06 5.44 -2.23
N ALA A 245 -18.35 5.46 -3.37
CA ALA A 245 -18.18 4.33 -4.27
C ALA A 245 -16.75 3.78 -4.37
N ALA A 246 -15.72 4.57 -4.04
CA ALA A 246 -14.31 4.16 -4.15
C ALA A 246 -13.35 5.03 -3.33
N ARG A 247 -12.24 4.41 -2.90
CA ARG A 247 -11.07 5.08 -2.31
C ARG A 247 -10.05 5.35 -3.42
N GLU A 248 -9.73 6.62 -3.68
CA GLU A 248 -8.74 7.01 -4.69
C GLU A 248 -7.49 7.61 -4.03
N GLU A 249 -6.29 7.18 -4.47
CA GLU A 249 -5.03 7.82 -4.10
C GLU A 249 -4.64 8.90 -5.12
N LYS A 250 -4.60 10.15 -4.68
CA LYS A 250 -4.30 11.32 -5.51
C LYS A 250 -3.05 12.05 -5.01
N ALA A 251 -2.50 12.90 -5.88
CA ALA A 251 -1.44 13.81 -5.50
C ALA A 251 -1.55 15.15 -6.23
N ILE A 252 -0.95 16.18 -5.63
CA ILE A 252 -0.71 17.49 -6.22
C ILE A 252 0.80 17.70 -6.32
N VAL A 253 1.26 18.26 -7.43
CA VAL A 253 2.65 18.69 -7.65
C VAL A 253 2.64 20.18 -7.99
N LEU A 254 3.43 20.97 -7.26
CA LEU A 254 3.67 22.39 -7.51
C LEU A 254 5.09 22.57 -8.03
N VAL A 255 5.27 23.38 -9.06
CA VAL A 255 6.59 23.71 -9.61
C VAL A 255 6.74 25.20 -9.83
N ASP A 256 7.83 25.77 -9.30
CA ASP A 256 8.23 27.16 -9.49
C ASP A 256 9.64 27.26 -10.08
N GLY A 257 9.96 28.42 -10.67
CA GLY A 257 11.30 28.73 -11.16
C GLY A 257 11.62 28.17 -12.55
N LEU A 258 10.59 27.83 -13.34
CA LEU A 258 10.76 27.46 -14.75
C LEU A 258 10.78 28.72 -15.62
N SER A 259 11.75 28.83 -16.52
CA SER A 259 11.84 29.98 -17.45
C SER A 259 10.78 29.99 -18.55
N GLY A 260 9.85 29.03 -18.56
CA GLY A 260 8.85 28.84 -19.60
C GLY A 260 8.01 27.59 -19.34
N LEU A 261 7.24 27.17 -20.34
CA LEU A 261 6.39 25.98 -20.25
C LEU A 261 7.22 24.71 -19.93
N PRO A 262 6.74 23.83 -19.04
CA PRO A 262 7.38 22.56 -18.78
C PRO A 262 7.43 21.71 -20.05
N ASP A 263 8.61 21.54 -20.62
CA ASP A 263 8.84 20.58 -21.70
C ASP A 263 8.97 19.17 -21.11
N ILE A 264 7.88 18.65 -20.58
CA ILE A 264 7.78 17.26 -20.12
C ILE A 264 6.68 16.56 -20.88
N GLU A 265 6.92 15.27 -21.09
CA GLU A 265 5.95 14.34 -21.64
C GLU A 265 5.32 13.55 -20.50
N ILE A 266 4.00 13.51 -20.47
CA ILE A 266 3.22 12.77 -19.49
C ILE A 266 2.67 11.55 -20.22
N ASP A 267 3.39 10.44 -20.15
CA ASP A 267 2.93 9.13 -20.59
C ASP A 267 2.10 8.53 -19.45
N CYS A 268 0.83 8.15 -19.69
CA CYS A 268 0.09 7.44 -18.65
C CYS A 268 0.01 5.96 -18.97
N PHE A 269 0.90 5.24 -18.27
CA PHE A 269 0.86 3.82 -18.05
C PHE A 269 1.27 2.98 -19.27
N ASP A 270 2.21 2.07 -19.06
CA ASP A 270 2.38 0.92 -19.92
C ASP A 270 1.10 0.08 -19.91
N ILE A 271 0.60 -0.18 -21.12
CA ILE A 271 -0.58 -1.00 -21.34
C ILE A 271 -0.13 -2.40 -21.74
N LEU A 272 -0.58 -3.39 -20.99
CA LEU A 272 -0.50 -4.78 -21.38
C LEU A 272 -1.90 -5.23 -21.81
N ASP A 273 -2.03 -5.67 -23.07
CA ASP A 273 -3.23 -6.36 -23.51
C ASP A 273 -3.22 -7.77 -22.92
N CYS A 274 -4.35 -8.15 -22.31
CA CYS A 274 -4.45 -9.36 -21.51
C CYS A 274 -5.64 -10.21 -21.95
N SER A 275 -5.49 -11.53 -21.86
CA SER A 275 -6.59 -12.47 -22.04
C SER A 275 -6.55 -13.60 -21.02
N PHE A 276 -7.72 -14.06 -20.57
CA PHE A 276 -7.83 -15.22 -19.69
C PHE A 276 -9.15 -15.95 -19.89
N THR A 277 -9.16 -17.27 -19.69
CA THR A 277 -10.37 -18.10 -19.74
C THR A 277 -11.06 -18.12 -18.37
N THR A 278 -12.38 -18.25 -18.30
CA THR A 278 -13.07 -18.53 -17.02
C THR A 278 -13.10 -20.03 -16.68
N ALA A 279 -12.68 -20.89 -17.61
CA ALA A 279 -12.57 -22.33 -17.44
C ALA A 279 -11.10 -22.77 -17.48
N ALA A 280 -10.73 -23.75 -16.65
CA ALA A 280 -9.36 -24.24 -16.52
C ALA A 280 -8.92 -25.03 -17.77
N ALA A 281 -8.33 -24.35 -18.75
CA ALA A 281 -7.40 -24.92 -19.74
C ALA A 281 -6.82 -23.80 -20.61
N SER A 282 -5.67 -23.26 -20.22
CA SER A 282 -4.82 -22.43 -21.08
C SER A 282 -3.84 -23.39 -21.78
N SER A 283 -3.96 -23.57 -23.10
CA SER A 283 -3.02 -24.36 -23.92
C SER A 283 -1.92 -23.47 -24.53
N ASN A 284 -1.42 -22.51 -23.73
CA ASN A 284 -0.40 -21.58 -24.18
C ASN A 284 0.95 -22.28 -24.38
N ALA A 285 1.58 -22.06 -25.54
CA ALA A 285 2.89 -22.60 -25.86
C ALA A 285 4.03 -21.96 -25.06
N ASP A 286 3.82 -20.76 -24.49
CA ASP A 286 4.80 -20.02 -23.68
C ASP A 286 4.94 -20.63 -22.28
N PHE A 287 3.97 -21.42 -21.83
CA PHE A 287 3.94 -22.02 -20.50
C PHE A 287 4.54 -23.43 -20.51
N ARG A 288 5.48 -23.65 -19.60
CA ARG A 288 6.05 -24.98 -19.37
C ARG A 288 6.08 -25.29 -17.87
N ASN A 289 5.39 -26.37 -17.50
CA ASN A 289 5.39 -26.90 -16.14
C ASN A 289 6.67 -27.73 -15.89
N LEU A 290 7.34 -27.47 -14.78
CA LEU A 290 8.53 -28.18 -14.34
C LEU A 290 8.41 -28.54 -12.86
N SER A 291 8.58 -29.82 -12.56
CA SER A 291 8.81 -30.29 -11.18
C SER A 291 10.30 -30.18 -10.85
N PHE A 292 10.65 -29.59 -9.72
CA PHE A 292 12.05 -29.38 -9.30
C PHE A 292 12.44 -30.22 -8.09
N ALA A 293 11.47 -30.86 -7.42
CA ALA A 293 11.70 -31.84 -6.37
C ALA A 293 10.53 -32.83 -6.30
N GLU A 294 10.70 -33.95 -5.60
CA GLU A 294 9.60 -34.90 -5.38
C GLU A 294 8.52 -34.27 -4.50
N THR A 295 7.24 -34.53 -4.81
CA THR A 295 6.11 -34.13 -3.96
C THR A 295 6.27 -34.78 -2.58
N GLU A 296 6.20 -33.95 -1.53
CA GLU A 296 6.37 -34.41 -0.15
C GLU A 296 5.02 -34.45 0.57
N PHE A 297 4.76 -35.56 1.26
CA PHE A 297 3.65 -35.70 2.19
C PHE A 297 4.19 -35.71 3.61
N PHE A 298 3.69 -34.81 4.44
CA PHE A 298 4.32 -34.51 5.72
C PHE A 298 3.31 -34.47 6.85
N LYS A 299 3.51 -35.29 7.89
CA LYS A 299 2.70 -35.26 9.11
C LYS A 299 3.42 -34.48 10.22
N PRO A 300 2.82 -33.41 10.80
CA PRO A 300 3.38 -32.69 11.94
C PRO A 300 3.67 -33.61 13.14
N VAL A 301 4.65 -33.27 13.98
CA VAL A 301 4.84 -33.98 15.26
C VAL A 301 3.71 -33.63 16.22
N GLU A 302 3.12 -34.65 16.83
CA GLU A 302 2.15 -34.45 17.92
C GLU A 302 2.86 -33.90 19.16
N PRO A 303 2.26 -32.92 19.87
CA PRO A 303 2.85 -32.39 21.09
C PRO A 303 3.03 -33.47 22.16
N ARG A 304 4.16 -33.45 22.87
CA ARG A 304 4.45 -34.38 23.97
C ARG A 304 3.51 -34.19 25.17
N LYS A 305 3.03 -32.97 25.38
CA LYS A 305 2.06 -32.65 26.42
C LYS A 305 1.19 -31.49 25.96
N VAL A 306 -0.08 -31.61 26.25
CA VAL A 306 -1.06 -30.56 26.05
C VAL A 306 -1.76 -30.30 27.36
N ILE A 307 -1.75 -29.04 27.81
CA ILE A 307 -2.55 -28.58 28.96
C ILE A 307 -3.61 -27.67 28.38
N SER A 308 -4.89 -27.96 28.63
CA SER A 308 -6.00 -27.17 28.08
C SER A 308 -7.09 -27.02 29.13
N PHE A 309 -7.54 -25.79 29.34
CA PHE A 309 -8.62 -25.49 30.28
C PHE A 309 -9.98 -25.97 29.73
N PRO A 310 -10.35 -25.63 28.47
CA PRO A 310 -11.41 -26.31 27.73
C PRO A 310 -10.88 -27.47 26.87
N PRO A 311 -11.72 -28.43 26.44
CA PRO A 311 -11.30 -29.46 25.47
C PRO A 311 -10.85 -28.87 24.14
N ILE A 312 -9.82 -29.45 23.52
CA ILE A 312 -9.39 -29.08 22.16
C ILE A 312 -10.48 -29.46 21.16
N SER A 313 -10.79 -28.58 20.22
CA SER A 313 -11.76 -28.88 19.16
C SER A 313 -11.30 -30.02 18.23
N THR A 314 -12.25 -30.72 17.61
CA THR A 314 -11.97 -31.74 16.58
C THR A 314 -11.17 -31.14 15.42
N GLU A 315 -11.46 -29.91 15.03
CA GLU A 315 -10.73 -29.20 13.96
C GLU A 315 -9.25 -29.02 14.30
N ASN A 316 -8.93 -28.56 15.51
CA ASN A 316 -7.54 -28.39 15.94
C ASN A 316 -6.83 -29.74 16.13
N THR A 317 -7.56 -30.77 16.55
CA THR A 317 -7.05 -32.15 16.58
C THR A 317 -6.68 -32.65 15.19
N LEU A 318 -7.53 -32.38 14.18
CA LEU A 318 -7.23 -32.72 12.78
C LEU A 318 -6.02 -31.95 12.26
N LYS A 319 -5.87 -30.65 12.57
CA LYS A 319 -4.69 -29.85 12.15
C LYS A 319 -3.37 -30.42 12.70
N MET A 320 -3.37 -31.03 13.88
CA MET A 320 -2.18 -31.66 14.46
C MET A 320 -1.80 -33.00 13.83
N THR A 321 -2.78 -33.72 13.29
CA THR A 321 -2.64 -35.14 12.93
C THR A 321 -2.73 -35.38 11.43
N SER A 322 -3.23 -34.41 10.67
CA SER A 322 -3.43 -34.50 9.23
C SER A 322 -2.11 -34.35 8.49
N GLU A 323 -2.03 -35.04 7.36
CA GLU A 323 -0.91 -34.95 6.42
C GLU A 323 -1.00 -33.66 5.60
N ILE A 324 0.15 -33.03 5.38
CA ILE A 324 0.32 -31.78 4.63
C ILE A 324 1.07 -32.12 3.35
N GLN A 325 0.50 -31.73 2.21
CA GLN A 325 1.10 -31.98 0.91
C GLN A 325 1.85 -30.74 0.40
N PHE A 326 3.08 -30.94 -0.08
CA PHE A 326 3.90 -29.91 -0.72
C PHE A 326 4.11 -30.24 -2.20
N PHE A 327 3.59 -29.36 -3.06
CA PHE A 327 3.77 -29.46 -4.52
C PHE A 327 5.05 -28.73 -4.94
N ASN A 328 5.98 -29.45 -5.54
CA ASN A 328 7.28 -28.91 -5.93
C ASN A 328 7.34 -28.63 -7.44
N ASP A 329 6.39 -27.83 -7.92
CA ASP A 329 6.23 -27.46 -9.32
C ASP A 329 6.34 -25.94 -9.53
N VAL A 330 6.86 -25.56 -10.69
CA VAL A 330 6.87 -24.19 -11.20
C VAL A 330 6.29 -24.14 -12.61
N VAL A 331 5.69 -23.01 -12.96
CA VAL A 331 5.39 -22.65 -14.35
C VAL A 331 6.52 -21.75 -14.84
N THR A 332 7.19 -22.13 -15.92
CA THR A 332 8.12 -21.25 -16.62
C THR A 332 7.40 -20.58 -17.78
N ILE A 333 7.61 -19.28 -17.93
CA ILE A 333 6.97 -18.43 -18.94
C ILE A 333 8.07 -17.73 -19.73
N LYS A 334 8.21 -18.08 -21.00
CA LYS A 334 9.16 -17.42 -21.89
C LYS A 334 8.73 -15.97 -22.13
N ASN A 335 9.67 -15.02 -22.04
CA ASN A 335 9.41 -13.58 -22.18
C ASN A 335 8.25 -13.10 -21.27
N GLY A 336 8.12 -13.73 -20.10
CA GLY A 336 7.00 -13.57 -19.21
C GLY A 336 7.04 -12.23 -18.45
N SER A 337 5.85 -11.75 -18.09
CA SER A 337 5.68 -10.54 -17.29
C SER A 337 4.99 -10.84 -15.96
N ILE A 338 5.28 -10.06 -14.93
CA ILE A 338 4.58 -10.11 -13.64
C ILE A 338 4.12 -8.70 -13.24
N ALA A 339 2.89 -8.60 -12.76
CA ALA A 339 2.32 -7.37 -12.21
C ALA A 339 1.63 -7.65 -10.86
N ALA A 340 1.68 -6.70 -9.94
CA ALA A 340 0.97 -6.77 -8.68
C ALA A 340 -0.46 -6.24 -8.85
N GLN A 341 -1.45 -6.94 -8.33
CA GLN A 341 -2.84 -6.50 -8.26
C GLN A 341 -3.29 -6.44 -6.80
N ARG A 342 -3.94 -5.34 -6.40
CA ARG A 342 -4.48 -5.13 -5.06
C ARG A 342 -5.98 -4.83 -5.15
N GLY A 343 -6.80 -5.77 -4.72
CA GLY A 343 -8.24 -5.59 -4.53
C GLY A 343 -8.56 -5.07 -3.12
N THR A 344 -9.84 -4.86 -2.83
CA THR A 344 -10.28 -4.41 -1.49
C THR A 344 -10.14 -5.49 -0.42
N VAL A 345 -10.25 -6.77 -0.82
CA VAL A 345 -10.19 -7.94 0.07
C VAL A 345 -8.89 -8.73 -0.09
N ASP A 346 -8.38 -8.87 -1.31
CA ASP A 346 -7.22 -9.73 -1.63
C ASP A 346 -6.18 -9.02 -2.52
N SER A 347 -4.90 -9.40 -2.39
CA SER A 347 -3.83 -9.01 -3.32
C SER A 347 -3.14 -10.23 -3.93
N THR A 348 -2.76 -10.14 -5.21
CA THR A 348 -2.15 -11.24 -5.98
C THR A 348 -1.10 -10.72 -6.95
N TYR A 349 -0.21 -11.61 -7.40
CA TYR A 349 0.52 -11.39 -8.63
C TYR A 349 -0.27 -11.95 -9.82
N LEU A 350 -0.26 -11.23 -10.92
CA LEU A 350 -0.66 -11.72 -12.24
C LEU A 350 0.62 -12.02 -13.03
N HIS A 351 0.63 -13.16 -13.70
CA HIS A 351 1.74 -13.60 -14.53
C HIS A 351 1.26 -13.73 -15.97
N PHE A 352 1.96 -13.09 -16.90
CA PHE A 352 1.56 -12.97 -18.29
C PHE A 352 2.57 -13.65 -19.19
N ALA A 353 2.07 -14.39 -20.17
CA ALA A 353 2.81 -14.79 -21.35
C ALA A 353 3.19 -13.57 -22.22
N GLU A 354 4.12 -13.74 -23.14
CA GLU A 354 4.42 -12.73 -24.17
C GLU A 354 3.18 -12.45 -25.03
N SER A 355 2.34 -13.46 -25.24
CA SER A 355 1.05 -13.34 -25.94
C SER A 355 -0.01 -12.52 -25.19
N GLY A 356 0.22 -12.14 -23.93
CA GLY A 356 -0.75 -11.45 -23.07
C GLY A 356 -1.67 -12.39 -22.27
N GLU A 357 -1.55 -13.71 -22.44
CA GLU A 357 -2.36 -14.67 -21.68
C GLU A 357 -1.92 -14.75 -20.21
N ILE A 358 -2.88 -14.86 -19.29
CA ILE A 358 -2.60 -14.97 -17.85
C ILE A 358 -2.41 -16.43 -17.43
N ALA A 359 -1.32 -16.73 -16.71
CA ALA A 359 -1.09 -18.04 -16.13
C ALA A 359 -2.00 -18.29 -14.90
N MET A 360 -2.99 -19.16 -15.05
CA MET A 360 -4.05 -19.40 -14.05
C MET A 360 -3.64 -20.30 -12.87
N ASP A 361 -2.56 -21.10 -12.98
CA ASP A 361 -2.18 -22.12 -11.97
C ASP A 361 -1.24 -21.59 -10.85
N ALA A 362 -1.04 -20.28 -10.76
CA ALA A 362 -0.17 -19.66 -9.74
C ALA A 362 -0.87 -19.37 -8.40
N GLY A 363 -2.04 -19.99 -8.16
CA GLY A 363 -2.67 -20.03 -6.82
C GLY A 363 -3.77 -19.00 -6.54
N ASN A 364 -4.34 -18.34 -7.56
CA ASN A 364 -5.54 -17.50 -7.38
C ASN A 364 -6.55 -17.68 -8.53
N GLU A 365 -7.82 -17.95 -8.19
CA GLU A 365 -8.93 -17.82 -9.12
C GLU A 365 -9.12 -16.33 -9.43
N ILE A 366 -8.67 -15.88 -10.61
CA ILE A 366 -8.88 -14.50 -11.12
C ILE A 366 -10.36 -14.08 -11.04
N ALA A 367 -11.28 -15.06 -11.10
CA ALA A 367 -12.72 -14.87 -10.95
C ALA A 367 -13.15 -14.24 -9.62
N ARG A 368 -12.32 -14.30 -8.56
CA ARG A 368 -12.63 -13.72 -7.24
C ARG A 368 -11.92 -12.39 -6.96
N THR A 369 -10.92 -12.02 -7.74
CA THR A 369 -10.21 -10.76 -7.55
C THR A 369 -11.02 -9.61 -8.13
N GLU A 370 -11.33 -8.62 -7.29
CA GLU A 370 -11.80 -7.33 -7.78
C GLU A 370 -10.73 -6.73 -8.70
N MET A 371 -11.07 -6.59 -9.98
CA MET A 371 -10.16 -6.17 -11.04
C MET A 371 -10.01 -4.65 -11.09
N THR A 372 -9.54 -4.09 -9.98
CA THR A 372 -9.42 -2.63 -9.80
C THR A 372 -8.50 -1.97 -10.83
N GLU A 373 -7.50 -2.69 -11.36
CA GLU A 373 -6.53 -2.18 -12.36
C GLU A 373 -6.61 -2.87 -13.74
N LEU A 374 -7.41 -3.95 -13.87
CA LEU A 374 -7.56 -4.71 -15.11
C LEU A 374 -8.92 -4.41 -15.73
N TYR A 375 -8.90 -3.68 -16.85
CA TYR A 375 -10.08 -3.17 -17.50
C TYR A 375 -10.62 -4.18 -18.51
N ARG A 376 -11.75 -4.81 -18.21
CA ARG A 376 -12.40 -5.76 -19.11
C ARG A 376 -12.87 -5.04 -20.38
N SER A 377 -12.40 -5.51 -21.54
CA SER A 377 -12.72 -4.95 -22.86
C SER A 377 -13.74 -5.78 -23.62
N GLY A 378 -13.90 -7.07 -23.29
CA GLY A 378 -14.88 -7.94 -23.94
C GLY A 378 -14.85 -9.37 -23.42
N VAL A 379 -15.83 -10.18 -23.87
CA VAL A 379 -15.83 -11.65 -23.75
C VAL A 379 -16.29 -12.24 -25.07
N ASN A 380 -15.55 -13.25 -25.54
CA ASN A 380 -15.89 -13.94 -26.78
C ASN A 380 -16.78 -15.18 -26.53
N VAL A 381 -17.19 -15.84 -27.60
CA VAL A 381 -18.07 -17.02 -27.58
C VAL A 381 -17.47 -18.23 -26.86
N ASP A 382 -16.15 -18.29 -26.74
CA ASP A 382 -15.41 -19.38 -26.06
C ASP A 382 -15.21 -19.10 -24.56
N GLY A 383 -15.79 -17.99 -24.04
CA GLY A 383 -15.64 -17.61 -22.64
C GLY A 383 -14.28 -17.00 -22.29
N ILE A 384 -13.48 -16.59 -23.30
CA ILE A 384 -12.24 -15.85 -23.10
C ILE A 384 -12.59 -14.40 -22.79
N VAL A 385 -12.11 -13.92 -21.65
CA VAL A 385 -12.17 -12.52 -21.25
C VAL A 385 -10.94 -11.80 -21.77
N THR A 386 -11.15 -10.75 -22.56
CA THR A 386 -10.09 -9.82 -22.96
C THR A 386 -10.12 -8.60 -22.06
N ALA A 387 -8.95 -8.07 -21.74
CA ALA A 387 -8.80 -6.94 -20.86
C ALA A 387 -7.51 -6.16 -21.14
N LYS A 388 -7.38 -5.00 -20.51
CA LYS A 388 -6.15 -4.19 -20.53
C LYS A 388 -5.68 -3.94 -19.11
N LEU A 389 -4.40 -4.20 -18.85
CA LEU A 389 -3.74 -3.81 -17.60
C LEU A 389 -2.94 -2.53 -17.84
N ARG A 390 -3.21 -1.48 -17.05
CA ARG A 390 -2.50 -0.20 -17.13
C ARG A 390 -1.58 -0.04 -15.91
N GLN A 391 -0.28 0.03 -16.11
CA GLN A 391 0.73 0.14 -15.04
C GLN A 391 1.72 1.27 -15.30
N ALA A 392 2.22 1.94 -14.27
CA ALA A 392 2.97 3.19 -14.40
C ALA A 392 4.28 3.06 -15.19
N ARG A 393 4.90 1.86 -15.22
CA ARG A 393 6.10 1.57 -16.03
C ARG A 393 6.37 0.07 -16.21
N ILE A 394 7.20 -0.27 -17.19
CA ILE A 394 7.83 -1.58 -17.40
C ILE A 394 9.27 -1.56 -16.87
N LEU A 395 9.64 -2.60 -16.14
CA LEU A 395 11.01 -2.92 -15.74
C LEU A 395 11.46 -4.18 -16.47
N ASN A 396 12.43 -4.05 -17.37
CA ASN A 396 13.01 -5.18 -18.08
C ASN A 396 14.12 -5.84 -17.24
N VAL A 397 14.10 -7.16 -17.18
CA VAL A 397 15.04 -8.01 -16.46
C VAL A 397 15.64 -9.00 -17.45
N ALA A 398 16.94 -8.89 -17.70
CA ALA A 398 17.64 -9.85 -18.54
C ALA A 398 17.79 -11.20 -17.80
N GLY A 399 17.55 -12.29 -18.52
CA GLY A 399 17.67 -13.66 -18.03
C GLY A 399 16.51 -14.12 -17.14
N PRO A 400 16.69 -15.30 -16.50
CA PRO A 400 15.65 -15.90 -15.66
C PRO A 400 15.38 -15.08 -14.40
N ALA A 401 14.10 -14.91 -14.08
CA ALA A 401 13.64 -14.19 -12.90
C ALA A 401 12.51 -14.94 -12.19
N MET A 402 12.49 -14.92 -10.86
CA MET A 402 11.47 -15.58 -10.05
C MET A 402 10.95 -14.66 -8.95
N PRO A 403 9.64 -14.52 -8.74
CA PRO A 403 9.11 -13.78 -7.60
C PRO A 403 9.36 -14.55 -6.29
N LEU A 404 9.88 -13.84 -5.28
CA LEU A 404 10.12 -14.42 -3.97
C LEU A 404 8.81 -14.71 -3.22
N ALA A 405 7.77 -13.91 -3.47
CA ALA A 405 6.46 -14.03 -2.85
C ALA A 405 5.40 -14.37 -3.90
N PHE A 406 4.37 -15.10 -3.50
CA PHE A 406 3.23 -15.47 -4.36
C PHE A 406 2.12 -14.39 -4.37
N THR A 407 2.15 -13.47 -3.41
CA THR A 407 1.38 -12.23 -3.47
C THR A 407 2.23 -11.02 -3.02
N PRO A 408 1.83 -9.79 -3.36
CA PRO A 408 2.64 -8.60 -3.11
C PRO A 408 2.84 -8.22 -1.63
N ASP A 409 1.96 -8.68 -0.74
CA ASP A 409 1.90 -8.20 0.66
C ASP A 409 2.19 -9.27 1.71
N VAL A 410 2.21 -10.56 1.34
CA VAL A 410 2.40 -11.66 2.31
C VAL A 410 3.76 -11.60 3.00
N HIS A 411 4.80 -11.02 2.38
CA HIS A 411 6.12 -10.86 3.01
C HIS A 411 6.08 -9.96 4.26
N THR A 412 5.06 -9.11 4.42
CA THR A 412 4.92 -8.26 5.61
C THR A 412 4.62 -9.07 6.88
N PHE A 413 4.10 -10.30 6.74
CA PHE A 413 3.96 -11.24 7.83
C PHE A 413 5.21 -12.12 7.91
N PHE A 414 5.94 -12.04 9.01
CA PHE A 414 7.20 -12.78 9.15
C PHE A 414 7.01 -14.31 9.03
N SER A 415 5.85 -14.84 9.46
CA SER A 415 5.49 -16.25 9.26
C SER A 415 5.42 -16.65 7.79
N HIS A 416 4.76 -15.86 6.95
CA HIS A 416 4.71 -16.11 5.51
C HIS A 416 6.08 -15.91 4.85
N PHE A 417 6.85 -14.92 5.32
CA PHE A 417 8.21 -14.72 4.80
C PHE A 417 9.10 -15.93 5.05
N ILE A 418 9.17 -16.43 6.29
CA ILE A 418 10.03 -17.56 6.66
C ILE A 418 9.50 -18.90 6.10
N LEU A 419 8.19 -19.11 6.01
CA LEU A 419 7.68 -20.42 5.56
C LEU A 419 7.50 -20.51 4.05
N GLN A 420 6.98 -19.45 3.43
CA GLN A 420 6.54 -19.50 2.05
C GLN A 420 7.38 -18.65 1.11
N CYS A 421 8.05 -17.58 1.56
CA CYS A 421 8.80 -16.70 0.65
C CYS A 421 10.27 -17.05 0.56
N PHE A 422 11.00 -16.90 1.67
CA PHE A 422 12.45 -17.05 1.73
C PHE A 422 12.95 -18.42 1.23
N PRO A 423 12.32 -19.56 1.58
CA PRO A 423 12.79 -20.86 1.10
C PRO A 423 12.72 -21.07 -0.40
N ARG A 424 11.95 -20.24 -1.14
CA ARG A 424 11.85 -20.37 -2.61
C ARG A 424 13.19 -20.20 -3.31
N ILE A 425 14.18 -19.56 -2.70
CA ILE A 425 15.53 -19.46 -3.28
C ILE A 425 16.16 -20.84 -3.55
N LEU A 426 15.72 -21.88 -2.85
CA LEU A 426 16.15 -23.26 -3.12
C LEU A 426 15.67 -23.75 -4.48
N ILE A 427 14.51 -23.28 -4.98
CA ILE A 427 13.97 -23.66 -6.30
C ILE A 427 14.98 -23.31 -7.39
N LEU A 428 15.55 -22.10 -7.36
CA LEU A 428 16.55 -21.66 -8.34
C LEU A 428 17.79 -22.56 -8.33
N ARG A 429 18.15 -23.11 -7.17
CA ARG A 429 19.29 -24.02 -7.03
C ARG A 429 18.98 -25.40 -7.57
N GLU A 430 17.79 -25.94 -7.28
CA GLU A 430 17.35 -27.24 -7.83
C GLU A 430 17.18 -27.21 -9.35
N LEU A 431 16.73 -26.07 -9.89
CA LEU A 431 16.65 -25.85 -11.33
C LEU A 431 18.02 -25.61 -12.00
N GLY A 432 19.12 -25.58 -11.24
CA GLY A 432 20.46 -25.35 -11.79
C GLY A 432 20.74 -23.92 -12.26
N ILE A 433 19.95 -22.94 -11.80
CA ILE A 433 20.04 -21.51 -12.16
C ILE A 433 20.20 -20.62 -10.92
N PRO A 434 21.18 -20.87 -10.04
CA PRO A 434 21.34 -20.16 -8.76
C PRO A 434 21.61 -18.65 -8.90
N HIS A 435 22.02 -18.20 -10.09
CA HIS A 435 22.30 -16.80 -10.41
C HIS A 435 21.10 -16.05 -11.01
N ALA A 436 19.94 -16.71 -11.14
CA ALA A 436 18.71 -16.06 -11.59
C ALA A 436 18.33 -14.87 -10.70
N LYS A 437 17.61 -13.93 -11.29
CA LYS A 437 17.12 -12.74 -10.59
C LYS A 437 15.94 -13.11 -9.68
N ILE A 438 15.83 -12.43 -8.55
CA ILE A 438 14.74 -12.61 -7.59
C ILE A 438 13.95 -11.32 -7.56
N ILE A 439 12.69 -11.40 -7.98
CA ILE A 439 11.75 -10.28 -7.95
C ILE A 439 11.17 -10.20 -6.55
N VAL A 440 11.31 -9.02 -5.94
CA VAL A 440 10.88 -8.78 -4.56
C VAL A 440 10.06 -7.50 -4.47
N PRO A 441 9.08 -7.39 -3.57
CA PRO A 441 8.44 -6.12 -3.27
C PRO A 441 9.48 -5.02 -2.94
N HIS A 442 9.25 -3.79 -3.39
CA HIS A 442 10.18 -2.67 -3.12
C HIS A 442 10.46 -2.41 -1.62
N ASN A 443 9.56 -2.83 -0.73
CA ASN A 443 9.56 -2.56 0.70
C ASN A 443 9.98 -3.76 1.58
N LEU A 444 10.92 -4.61 1.11
CA LEU A 444 11.52 -5.64 1.98
C LEU A 444 12.13 -5.02 3.24
N ARG A 445 11.91 -5.67 4.39
CA ARG A 445 12.51 -5.26 5.67
C ARG A 445 14.01 -5.54 5.68
N ALA A 446 14.76 -4.76 6.45
CA ALA A 446 16.21 -4.92 6.59
C ALA A 446 16.63 -6.35 6.95
N LYS A 447 15.93 -7.00 7.89
CA LYS A 447 16.17 -8.40 8.27
C LYS A 447 15.95 -9.38 7.10
N GLN A 448 14.92 -9.16 6.27
CA GLN A 448 14.63 -10.01 5.11
C GLN A 448 15.72 -9.91 4.06
N LEU A 449 16.22 -8.69 3.82
CA LEU A 449 17.36 -8.46 2.93
C LEU A 449 18.65 -9.07 3.48
N ALA A 450 18.89 -8.98 4.80
CA ALA A 450 20.02 -9.62 5.46
C ALA A 450 19.96 -11.16 5.31
N MET A 451 18.77 -11.78 5.43
CA MET A 451 18.59 -13.21 5.18
C MET A 451 18.96 -13.62 3.75
N LEU A 452 18.54 -12.85 2.74
CA LEU A 452 18.92 -13.12 1.33
C LEU A 452 20.44 -13.05 1.13
N ARG A 453 21.09 -12.01 1.66
CA ARG A 453 22.54 -11.87 1.61
C ARG A 453 23.27 -13.00 2.34
N LEU A 454 22.78 -13.37 3.53
CA LEU A 454 23.33 -14.47 4.30
C LEU A 454 23.16 -15.81 3.57
N ALA A 455 22.14 -15.98 2.73
CA ALA A 455 21.97 -17.13 1.84
C ALA A 455 22.84 -17.06 0.55
N GLY A 456 23.65 -16.02 0.39
CA GLY A 456 24.53 -15.83 -0.76
C GLY A 456 23.87 -15.23 -1.98
N ILE A 457 22.68 -14.61 -1.85
CA ILE A 457 22.07 -13.83 -2.93
C ILE A 457 22.78 -12.46 -3.01
N ALA A 458 23.37 -12.17 -4.16
CA ALA A 458 24.03 -10.90 -4.41
C ALA A 458 23.01 -9.77 -4.64
N ASP A 459 23.39 -8.52 -4.32
CA ASP A 459 22.49 -7.37 -4.43
C ASP A 459 22.02 -7.13 -5.87
N ASP A 460 22.83 -7.48 -6.88
CA ASP A 460 22.46 -7.37 -8.29
C ASP A 460 21.44 -8.44 -8.72
N GLN A 461 21.31 -9.55 -7.98
CA GLN A 461 20.26 -10.54 -8.21
C GLN A 461 18.88 -10.04 -7.74
N ILE A 462 18.82 -9.02 -6.89
CA ILE A 462 17.58 -8.58 -6.26
C ILE A 462 16.92 -7.50 -7.12
N VAL A 463 15.79 -7.85 -7.74
CA VAL A 463 14.98 -6.94 -8.54
C VAL A 463 13.83 -6.42 -7.69
N LYS A 464 13.94 -5.18 -7.21
CA LYS A 464 12.86 -4.52 -6.47
C LYS A 464 11.75 -4.10 -7.42
N MET A 465 10.54 -4.57 -7.14
CA MET A 465 9.31 -4.23 -7.86
C MET A 465 8.50 -3.20 -7.06
N PRO A 466 8.46 -1.93 -7.51
CA PRO A 466 7.57 -0.92 -6.93
C PRO A 466 6.10 -1.20 -7.24
N PRO A 467 5.17 -0.56 -6.51
CA PRO A 467 3.76 -0.54 -6.89
C PRO A 467 3.63 0.07 -8.28
N GLY A 468 2.67 -0.40 -9.07
CA GLY A 468 2.43 0.20 -10.38
C GLY A 468 3.41 -0.26 -11.49
N VAL A 469 4.17 -1.35 -11.31
CA VAL A 469 5.23 -1.75 -12.26
C VAL A 469 4.96 -3.13 -12.84
N ILE A 470 5.11 -3.28 -14.15
CA ILE A 470 5.21 -4.58 -14.83
C ILE A 470 6.68 -4.96 -14.87
N VAL A 471 7.05 -6.12 -14.33
CA VAL A 471 8.41 -6.66 -14.50
C VAL A 471 8.38 -7.67 -15.64
N LYS A 472 9.17 -7.45 -16.69
CA LYS A 472 9.33 -8.37 -17.83
C LYS A 472 10.67 -9.07 -17.73
N ALA A 473 10.68 -10.38 -17.92
CA ALA A 473 11.90 -11.19 -17.89
C ALA A 473 11.99 -12.10 -19.12
N ASP A 474 13.20 -12.37 -19.60
CA ASP A 474 13.43 -13.31 -20.72
C ASP A 474 12.87 -14.71 -20.39
N GLU A 475 12.87 -15.07 -19.11
CA GLU A 475 12.21 -16.26 -18.57
C GLU A 475 11.67 -15.96 -17.17
N LEU A 476 10.35 -16.02 -16.98
CA LEU A 476 9.71 -15.84 -15.69
C LEU A 476 9.38 -17.22 -15.09
N ILE A 477 9.99 -17.53 -13.94
CA ILE A 477 9.74 -18.76 -13.19
C ILE A 477 8.71 -18.43 -12.12
N VAL A 478 7.56 -19.11 -12.15
CA VAL A 478 6.42 -18.85 -11.27
C VAL A 478 6.19 -20.07 -10.37
N PRO A 479 6.62 -20.03 -9.11
CA PRO A 479 6.39 -21.12 -8.17
C PRO A 479 4.93 -21.24 -7.76
N ARG A 480 4.46 -22.48 -7.57
CA ARG A 480 3.18 -22.71 -6.92
C ARG A 480 3.17 -22.18 -5.47
N ALA A 481 2.00 -21.78 -4.98
CA ALA A 481 1.83 -21.53 -3.56
C ALA A 481 1.99 -22.84 -2.77
N TRP A 482 2.73 -22.80 -1.66
CA TRP A 482 2.88 -23.92 -0.73
C TRP A 482 2.04 -23.69 0.53
N PRO A 483 1.67 -24.74 1.28
CA PRO A 483 0.99 -24.57 2.55
C PRO A 483 1.84 -23.77 3.55
N LEU A 484 1.20 -23.19 4.57
CA LEU A 484 1.89 -22.48 5.65
C LEU A 484 2.47 -23.50 6.65
N ALA A 485 3.51 -24.21 6.21
CA ALA A 485 4.20 -25.26 6.95
C ALA A 485 5.65 -25.40 6.44
N MET A 486 6.49 -26.11 7.20
CA MET A 486 7.87 -26.43 6.79
C MET A 486 7.96 -27.87 6.30
N SER A 487 8.89 -28.13 5.38
CA SER A 487 9.09 -29.43 4.73
C SER A 487 10.57 -29.79 4.72
N SER A 488 10.90 -31.03 4.38
CA SER A 488 12.30 -31.48 4.24
C SER A 488 13.05 -30.67 3.18
N PHE A 489 12.34 -30.20 2.15
CA PHE A 489 12.90 -29.27 1.17
C PHE A 489 13.19 -27.90 1.78
N THR A 490 12.21 -27.27 2.43
CA THR A 490 12.34 -25.87 2.89
C THR A 490 13.26 -25.70 4.09
N ILE A 491 13.44 -26.72 4.93
CA ILE A 491 14.34 -26.62 6.10
C ILE A 491 15.81 -26.45 5.70
N ARG A 492 16.22 -26.95 4.53
CA ARG A 492 17.62 -26.92 4.05
C ARG A 492 18.23 -25.51 4.05
N ILE A 493 17.43 -24.49 3.75
CA ILE A 493 17.96 -23.12 3.75
C ILE A 493 18.31 -22.64 5.17
N TYR A 494 17.54 -23.06 6.17
CA TYR A 494 17.77 -22.70 7.56
C TYR A 494 18.97 -23.42 8.14
N GLU A 495 19.20 -24.68 7.73
CA GLU A 495 20.43 -25.42 8.05
C GLU A 495 21.67 -24.75 7.46
N GLU A 496 21.58 -24.23 6.24
CA GLU A 496 22.65 -23.45 5.63
C GLU A 496 22.94 -22.16 6.41
N LEU A 497 21.92 -21.36 6.71
CA LEU A 497 22.10 -20.14 7.51
C LEU A 497 22.73 -20.46 8.86
N LEU A 498 22.26 -21.53 9.51
CA LEU A 498 22.81 -22.01 10.78
C LEU A 498 24.29 -22.38 10.64
N GLY A 499 24.69 -23.13 9.60
CA GLY A 499 26.09 -23.50 9.36
C GLY A 499 26.99 -22.30 9.01
N ARG A 500 26.43 -21.23 8.44
CA ARG A 500 27.15 -19.98 8.17
C ARG A 500 27.43 -19.21 9.46
N VAL A 501 26.45 -19.12 10.36
CA VAL A 501 26.55 -18.34 11.60
C VAL A 501 27.19 -19.12 12.75
N VAL A 502 26.69 -20.33 13.04
CA VAL A 502 27.10 -21.12 14.19
C VAL A 502 28.29 -22.02 13.82
N LYS A 503 29.51 -21.58 14.18
CA LYS A 503 30.74 -22.33 13.91
C LYS A 503 31.00 -23.51 14.85
N THR A 504 30.48 -23.46 16.06
CA THR A 504 30.68 -24.50 17.08
C THR A 504 29.37 -24.90 17.73
N LYS A 505 29.06 -26.20 17.72
CA LYS A 505 27.91 -26.74 18.46
C LYS A 505 28.18 -26.63 19.96
N ARG A 506 27.35 -25.86 20.65
CA ARG A 506 27.34 -25.75 22.12
C ARG A 506 26.06 -26.39 22.64
N ARG A 507 26.11 -26.97 23.84
CA ARG A 507 24.88 -27.45 24.50
C ARG A 507 23.92 -26.26 24.67
N PRO A 508 22.62 -26.42 24.37
CA PRO A 508 21.64 -25.37 24.60
C PRO A 508 21.48 -25.17 26.12
N ILE A 509 21.59 -23.92 26.58
CA ILE A 509 21.57 -23.57 28.00
C ILE A 509 20.56 -22.46 28.35
N LYS A 510 20.05 -21.73 27.35
CA LYS A 510 19.21 -20.56 27.59
C LYS A 510 17.73 -20.91 27.71
N ASN A 511 17.05 -20.32 28.68
CA ASN A 511 15.60 -20.36 28.79
C ASN A 511 15.06 -19.02 28.24
N LEU A 512 14.34 -19.07 27.12
CA LEU A 512 13.92 -17.89 26.37
C LEU A 512 12.40 -17.73 26.41
N LEU A 513 11.94 -16.54 26.79
CA LEU A 513 10.55 -16.12 26.65
C LEU A 513 10.44 -15.23 25.41
N ILE A 514 9.73 -15.68 24.37
CA ILE A 514 9.45 -14.87 23.19
C ILE A 514 8.33 -13.88 23.50
N SER A 515 8.71 -12.61 23.55
CA SER A 515 7.81 -11.51 23.84
C SER A 515 6.84 -11.27 22.70
N ARG A 516 5.62 -10.88 23.06
CA ARG A 516 4.57 -10.44 22.12
C ARG A 516 4.05 -9.04 22.43
N GLU A 517 4.70 -8.33 23.33
CA GLU A 517 4.26 -7.02 23.84
C GLU A 517 4.06 -5.97 22.72
N SER A 518 4.79 -6.11 21.60
CA SER A 518 4.67 -5.21 20.44
C SER A 518 3.41 -5.45 19.59
N ARG A 519 2.70 -6.57 19.77
CA ARG A 519 1.43 -6.86 19.09
C ARG A 519 0.26 -6.33 19.93
N ARG A 520 -0.54 -5.43 19.37
CA ARG A 520 -1.73 -4.83 20.04
C ARG A 520 -3.04 -4.96 19.27
N THR A 521 -3.08 -5.80 18.24
CA THR A 521 -4.20 -5.82 17.28
C THR A 521 -5.16 -6.99 17.48
N TRP A 522 -4.65 -8.21 17.72
CA TRP A 522 -5.43 -9.45 17.85
C TRP A 522 -4.55 -10.60 18.34
N ARG A 523 -5.17 -11.62 18.95
CA ARG A 523 -4.48 -12.74 19.62
C ARG A 523 -3.52 -12.27 20.70
N ASN A 524 -4.03 -11.36 21.53
CA ASN A 524 -3.34 -10.88 22.70
C ASN A 524 -3.58 -11.86 23.85
N MET A 525 -2.50 -12.27 24.52
CA MET A 525 -2.62 -12.95 25.81
C MET A 525 -2.87 -11.89 26.87
N VAL A 526 -4.13 -11.69 27.27
CA VAL A 526 -4.55 -10.52 28.07
C VAL A 526 -3.88 -10.48 29.46
N ASN A 527 -3.45 -11.63 29.95
CA ASN A 527 -2.73 -11.78 31.22
C ASN A 527 -1.23 -12.07 31.03
N TYR A 528 -0.63 -11.58 29.94
CA TYR A 528 0.80 -11.74 29.62
C TYR A 528 1.73 -11.37 30.78
N ASP A 529 1.46 -10.25 31.47
CA ASP A 529 2.32 -9.79 32.57
C ASP A 529 2.42 -10.80 33.71
N SER A 530 1.33 -11.50 34.03
CA SER A 530 1.33 -12.54 35.08
C SER A 530 2.21 -13.73 34.69
N VAL A 531 2.10 -14.18 33.43
CA VAL A 531 2.92 -15.28 32.89
C VAL A 531 4.39 -14.86 32.81
N ARG A 532 4.65 -13.67 32.24
CA ARG A 532 5.98 -13.08 32.12
C ARG A 532 6.68 -12.98 33.47
N LYS A 533 6.00 -12.43 34.48
CA LYS A 533 6.54 -12.25 35.83
C LYS A 533 6.99 -13.58 36.42
N ILE A 534 6.19 -14.62 36.29
CA ILE A 534 6.55 -15.97 36.77
C ILE A 534 7.77 -16.50 36.01
N LEU A 535 7.78 -16.43 34.68
CA LEU A 535 8.88 -16.95 33.87
C LEU A 535 10.21 -16.22 34.13
N VAL A 536 10.18 -14.89 34.17
CA VAL A 536 11.38 -14.06 34.33
C VAL A 536 11.86 -14.04 35.79
N ASP A 537 10.98 -13.77 36.74
CA ASP A 537 11.40 -13.55 38.13
C ASP A 537 11.72 -14.86 38.84
N ARG A 538 10.89 -15.90 38.64
CA ARG A 538 11.03 -17.20 39.32
C ARG A 538 11.95 -18.16 38.57
N TYR A 539 11.78 -18.29 37.26
CA TYR A 539 12.50 -19.28 36.45
C TYR A 539 13.65 -18.70 35.62
N ARG A 540 13.93 -17.39 35.76
CA ARG A 540 15.08 -16.70 35.14
C ARG A 540 15.12 -16.82 33.62
N PHE A 541 13.94 -16.83 32.97
CA PHE A 541 13.85 -16.75 31.52
C PHE A 541 14.36 -15.38 31.02
N GLU A 542 15.12 -15.39 29.94
CA GLU A 542 15.52 -14.21 29.18
C GLU A 542 14.36 -13.83 28.25
N GLU A 543 13.75 -12.66 28.44
CA GLU A 543 12.72 -12.15 27.53
C GLU A 543 13.37 -11.60 26.26
N VAL A 544 12.90 -12.10 25.11
CA VAL A 544 13.45 -11.80 23.79
C VAL A 544 12.38 -11.12 22.93
N LYS A 545 12.77 -10.06 22.22
CA LYS A 545 11.96 -9.40 21.20
C LYS A 545 12.61 -9.66 19.83
N PRO A 546 12.24 -10.74 19.11
CA PRO A 546 12.93 -11.14 17.89
C PRO A 546 13.00 -10.03 16.84
N GLU A 547 12.00 -9.15 16.77
CA GLU A 547 11.96 -8.01 15.87
C GLU A 547 13.08 -6.98 16.09
N LYS A 548 13.74 -6.99 17.26
CA LYS A 548 14.88 -6.12 17.59
C LYS A 548 16.24 -6.76 17.29
N LEU A 549 16.28 -8.05 17.00
CA LEU A 549 17.50 -8.77 16.69
C LEU A 549 17.84 -8.68 15.21
N THR A 550 19.14 -8.65 14.90
CA THR A 550 19.65 -9.04 13.58
C THR A 550 19.37 -10.52 13.31
N ILE A 551 19.49 -10.96 12.06
CA ILE A 551 19.25 -12.38 11.74
C ILE A 551 20.34 -13.27 12.37
N GLU A 552 21.59 -12.81 12.40
CA GLU A 552 22.71 -13.53 13.01
C GLU A 552 22.50 -13.70 14.53
N GLU A 553 22.13 -12.63 15.23
CA GLU A 553 21.80 -12.70 16.67
C GLU A 553 20.61 -13.63 16.94
N GLU A 554 19.57 -13.58 16.10
CA GLU A 554 18.40 -14.45 16.22
C GLU A 554 18.79 -15.92 16.03
N ILE A 555 19.61 -16.24 15.02
CA ILE A 555 20.13 -17.59 14.78
C ILE A 555 20.94 -18.08 15.99
N GLU A 556 21.90 -17.29 16.47
CA GLU A 556 22.75 -17.68 17.60
C GLU A 556 21.92 -17.92 18.87
N LEU A 557 20.97 -17.02 19.15
CA LEU A 557 20.15 -17.05 20.35
C LEU A 557 19.20 -18.25 20.36
N PHE A 558 18.46 -18.48 19.27
CA PHE A 558 17.55 -19.62 19.15
C PHE A 558 18.31 -20.95 19.12
N ASN A 559 19.50 -21.00 18.51
CA ASN A 559 20.35 -22.19 18.56
C ASN A 559 20.86 -22.50 19.99
N GLN A 560 20.91 -21.52 20.90
CA GLN A 560 21.28 -21.72 22.31
C GLN A 560 20.09 -22.01 23.24
N SER A 561 18.86 -22.05 22.74
CA SER A 561 17.65 -22.24 23.56
C SER A 561 17.53 -23.68 24.06
N LYS A 562 17.59 -23.90 25.38
CA LYS A 562 17.17 -25.14 26.06
C LYS A 562 15.65 -25.22 26.13
N VAL A 563 15.02 -24.15 26.62
CA VAL A 563 13.57 -24.00 26.66
C VAL A 563 13.20 -22.71 25.95
N LEU A 564 12.32 -22.79 24.96
CA LEU A 564 11.74 -21.66 24.22
C LEU A 564 10.24 -21.62 24.53
N ILE A 565 9.77 -20.58 25.17
CA ILE A 565 8.35 -20.42 25.52
C ILE A 565 7.81 -19.10 24.98
N GLY A 566 6.59 -19.10 24.49
CA GLY A 566 5.94 -17.87 24.05
C GLY A 566 4.55 -18.13 23.49
N ALA A 567 3.80 -17.05 23.26
CA ALA A 567 2.50 -17.19 22.65
C ALA A 567 2.60 -17.41 21.13
N GLU A 568 1.80 -18.34 20.61
CA GLU A 568 1.88 -18.90 19.26
C GLU A 568 1.89 -17.82 18.17
N GLY A 569 2.92 -17.81 17.33
CA GLY A 569 3.00 -16.87 16.20
C GLY A 569 4.41 -16.73 15.65
N ALA A 570 4.57 -15.75 14.74
CA ALA A 570 5.76 -15.66 13.89
C ALA A 570 7.10 -15.62 14.63
N GLY A 571 7.16 -15.02 15.82
CA GLY A 571 8.39 -15.00 16.63
C GLY A 571 8.83 -16.39 17.13
N MET A 572 7.90 -17.34 17.27
CA MET A 572 8.21 -18.73 17.65
C MET A 572 8.73 -19.55 16.47
N TYR A 573 8.47 -19.14 15.23
CA TYR A 573 8.85 -19.93 14.04
C TYR A 573 10.34 -19.84 13.70
N ALA A 574 11.07 -18.91 14.31
CA ALA A 574 12.54 -18.93 14.34
C ALA A 574 13.11 -20.13 15.13
N SER A 575 12.26 -20.94 15.79
CA SER A 575 12.64 -22.26 16.32
C SER A 575 13.17 -23.25 15.27
N CYS A 576 13.06 -22.93 13.97
CA CYS A 576 13.81 -23.63 12.92
C CYS A 576 15.34 -23.56 13.11
N PHE A 577 15.84 -22.63 13.92
CA PHE A 577 17.25 -22.57 14.34
C PHE A 577 17.56 -23.29 15.64
N SER A 578 16.55 -23.74 16.41
CA SER A 578 16.76 -24.45 17.67
C SER A 578 17.42 -25.81 17.46
N GLN A 579 18.17 -26.27 18.47
CA GLN A 579 18.84 -27.56 18.42
C GLN A 579 17.88 -28.72 18.66
N GLU A 580 18.31 -29.91 18.25
CA GLU A 580 17.64 -31.16 18.58
C GLU A 580 17.51 -31.30 20.11
N ASN A 581 16.40 -31.90 20.56
CA ASN A 581 16.05 -32.12 21.97
C ASN A 581 15.78 -30.86 22.81
N SER A 582 15.83 -29.64 22.24
CA SER A 582 15.30 -28.44 22.91
C SER A 582 13.81 -28.60 23.22
N HIS A 583 13.29 -27.84 24.19
CA HIS A 583 11.86 -27.82 24.54
C HIS A 583 11.21 -26.54 24.01
N VAL A 584 10.19 -26.67 23.16
CA VAL A 584 9.41 -25.55 22.63
C VAL A 584 8.01 -25.61 23.22
N VAL A 585 7.62 -24.58 23.95
CA VAL A 585 6.33 -24.45 24.61
C VAL A 585 5.53 -23.34 23.93
N SER A 586 4.48 -23.73 23.23
CA SER A 586 3.55 -22.82 22.59
C SER A 586 2.36 -22.52 23.51
N ILE A 587 2.10 -21.24 23.73
CA ILE A 587 0.91 -20.77 24.45
C ILE A 587 -0.10 -20.21 23.43
N CYS A 588 -1.30 -20.75 23.35
CA CYS A 588 -2.31 -20.31 22.39
C CYS A 588 -3.70 -20.40 22.97
N ASP A 589 -4.67 -19.82 22.28
CA ASP A 589 -6.06 -20.08 22.55
C ASP A 589 -6.47 -21.48 22.03
N GLU A 590 -7.45 -22.10 22.67
CA GLU A 590 -7.95 -23.44 22.42
C GLU A 590 -8.53 -23.64 21.00
N ASP A 591 -8.88 -22.53 20.35
CA ASP A 591 -9.55 -22.50 19.05
C ASP A 591 -8.58 -22.23 17.89
N TYR A 592 -7.39 -21.73 18.15
CA TYR A 592 -6.39 -21.41 17.14
C TYR A 592 -5.13 -22.29 17.27
N MET A 593 -5.08 -23.34 16.46
CA MET A 593 -3.89 -24.18 16.29
C MET A 593 -3.38 -24.14 14.86
N MET A 594 -2.06 -24.03 14.70
CA MET A 594 -1.38 -24.10 13.40
C MET A 594 -0.39 -25.27 13.38
N PRO A 595 -0.26 -26.01 12.27
CA PRO A 595 0.66 -27.14 12.18
C PRO A 595 2.14 -26.73 12.15
N ILE A 596 2.44 -25.43 12.08
CA ILE A 596 3.77 -24.86 11.81
C ILE A 596 4.81 -25.38 12.80
N LEU A 597 4.63 -25.16 14.11
CA LEU A 597 5.59 -25.63 15.11
C LEU A 597 5.71 -27.16 15.13
N GLY A 598 4.63 -27.89 14.83
CA GLY A 598 4.67 -29.34 14.67
C GLY A 598 5.54 -29.78 13.49
N THR A 599 5.51 -29.04 12.37
CA THR A 599 6.38 -29.31 11.23
C THR A 599 7.85 -29.00 11.50
N ILE A 600 8.12 -27.86 12.13
CA ILE A 600 9.49 -27.48 12.50
C ILE A 600 10.04 -28.48 13.54
N GLY A 601 9.24 -28.86 14.54
CA GLY A 601 9.64 -29.80 15.59
C GLY A 601 9.99 -31.17 15.06
N ARG A 602 9.23 -31.66 14.07
CA ARG A 602 9.51 -32.91 13.37
C ARG A 602 10.84 -32.85 12.61
N LEU A 603 11.16 -31.74 11.94
CA LEU A 603 12.37 -31.58 11.14
C LEU A 603 13.63 -31.29 11.97
N ARG A 604 13.48 -30.56 13.09
CA ARG A 604 14.59 -30.20 13.99
C ARG A 604 14.79 -31.17 15.15
N GLY A 605 13.82 -32.05 15.40
CA GLY A 605 13.86 -33.01 16.51
C GLY A 605 13.72 -32.35 17.88
N PHE A 606 13.02 -31.22 17.99
CA PHE A 606 12.72 -30.62 19.30
C PHE A 606 11.43 -31.20 19.91
N ASN A 607 11.29 -31.02 21.21
CA ASN A 607 10.15 -31.46 22.00
C ASN A 607 9.09 -30.36 22.03
N LEU A 608 7.93 -30.58 21.40
CA LEU A 608 6.83 -29.61 21.36
C LEU A 608 5.84 -29.83 22.50
N TYR A 609 5.41 -28.74 23.14
CA TYR A 609 4.40 -28.71 24.20
C TYR A 609 3.41 -27.58 23.93
N HIS A 610 2.14 -27.77 24.31
CA HIS A 610 1.13 -26.73 24.23
C HIS A 610 0.49 -26.44 25.59
N VAL A 611 0.25 -25.16 25.84
CA VAL A 611 -0.60 -24.68 26.92
C VAL A 611 -1.70 -23.81 26.31
N PHE A 612 -2.93 -24.30 26.39
CA PHE A 612 -4.11 -23.64 25.84
C PHE A 612 -4.83 -22.81 26.90
N GLY A 613 -5.13 -21.56 26.53
CA GLY A 613 -5.94 -20.64 27.31
C GLY A 613 -7.43 -20.76 26.99
N GLU A 614 -8.22 -19.85 27.58
CA GLU A 614 -9.62 -19.59 27.27
C GLU A 614 -9.74 -18.38 26.33
N SER A 615 -10.52 -18.54 25.27
CA SER A 615 -10.76 -17.57 24.21
C SER A 615 -11.84 -16.52 24.57
N PHE A 616 -11.52 -15.24 24.46
CA PHE A 616 -12.48 -14.13 24.55
C PHE A 616 -12.96 -13.73 23.16
N ARG A 617 -14.09 -14.28 22.72
CA ARG A 617 -14.70 -13.94 21.43
C ARG A 617 -15.67 -12.76 21.58
N SER A 618 -15.49 -11.70 20.81
CA SER A 618 -16.53 -10.68 20.63
C SER A 618 -17.57 -11.15 19.61
N GLY A 619 -18.77 -10.56 19.61
CA GLY A 619 -19.77 -10.83 18.56
C GLY A 619 -19.24 -10.56 17.14
N ARG A 620 -18.32 -9.59 16.98
CA ARG A 620 -17.61 -9.33 15.71
C ARG A 620 -16.65 -10.44 15.30
N ASP A 621 -16.07 -11.18 16.24
CA ASP A 621 -15.18 -12.32 15.96
C ASP A 621 -15.97 -13.57 15.52
N VAL A 622 -17.25 -13.64 15.90
CA VAL A 622 -18.17 -14.70 15.49
C VAL A 622 -18.67 -14.48 14.05
N ASP A 623 -18.92 -13.23 13.64
CA ASP A 623 -19.39 -12.89 12.29
C ASP A 623 -18.30 -13.04 11.23
N ARG A 624 -17.03 -12.91 11.62
CA ARG A 624 -15.86 -12.98 10.74
C ARG A 624 -15.49 -14.42 10.35
N ARG A 625 -16.47 -15.34 10.23
CA ARG A 625 -16.38 -16.80 9.96
C ARG A 625 -15.50 -17.19 8.74
N LEU A 626 -14.23 -16.82 8.76
CA LEU A 626 -13.16 -17.54 8.12
C LEU A 626 -12.69 -18.58 9.14
N PRO A 627 -12.21 -19.76 8.72
CA PRO A 627 -11.83 -20.87 9.61
C PRO A 627 -10.63 -20.61 10.55
N TYR A 628 -10.32 -19.34 10.84
CA TYR A 628 -9.15 -18.89 11.59
C TYR A 628 -9.57 -17.82 12.60
N GLY A 629 -10.28 -18.25 13.65
CA GLY A 629 -10.66 -17.39 14.77
C GLY A 629 -9.41 -16.81 15.44
N HIS A 630 -9.23 -15.50 15.33
CA HIS A 630 -8.17 -14.78 16.00
C HIS A 630 -8.79 -14.02 17.17
N CYS A 631 -8.69 -14.58 18.37
CA CYS A 631 -9.28 -13.96 19.55
C CYS A 631 -8.23 -13.67 20.61
N ASP A 632 -8.51 -12.69 21.47
CA ASP A 632 -7.71 -12.47 22.67
C ASP A 632 -8.02 -13.59 23.67
N PHE A 633 -7.06 -13.97 24.51
CA PHE A 633 -7.19 -15.14 25.38
C PHE A 633 -6.46 -14.96 26.71
N ALA A 634 -6.82 -15.75 27.71
CA ALA A 634 -6.10 -15.84 28.98
C ALA A 634 -5.69 -17.29 29.25
N VAL A 635 -4.49 -17.49 29.79
CA VAL A 635 -4.02 -18.82 30.22
C VAL A 635 -3.82 -18.84 31.73
N ASN A 636 -4.01 -19.99 32.38
CA ASN A 636 -3.65 -20.12 33.79
C ASN A 636 -2.11 -20.08 33.97
N PRO A 637 -1.53 -19.08 34.65
CA PRO A 637 -0.08 -18.98 34.81
C PRO A 637 0.54 -20.13 35.61
N LEU A 638 -0.25 -20.81 36.46
CA LEU A 638 0.23 -21.97 37.22
C LEU A 638 0.42 -23.21 36.36
N ASP A 639 -0.38 -23.37 35.29
CA ASP A 639 -0.21 -24.47 34.33
C ASP A 639 1.09 -24.30 33.53
N VAL A 640 1.40 -23.05 33.16
CA VAL A 640 2.68 -22.70 32.55
C VAL A 640 3.83 -23.00 33.51
N ALA A 641 3.72 -22.57 34.77
CA ALA A 641 4.73 -22.81 35.80
C ALA A 641 4.98 -24.31 36.04
N GLY A 642 3.91 -25.09 36.22
CA GLY A 642 3.99 -26.53 36.45
C GLY A 642 4.57 -27.30 35.27
N LEU A 643 4.34 -26.83 34.03
CA LEU A 643 5.03 -27.37 32.86
C LEU A 643 6.52 -27.04 32.89
N VAL A 644 6.88 -25.78 33.13
CA VAL A 644 8.29 -25.33 33.17
C VAL A 644 9.10 -26.09 34.23
N GLU A 645 8.54 -26.32 35.42
CA GLU A 645 9.18 -27.10 36.49
C GLU A 645 9.56 -28.53 36.07
N GLN A 646 8.85 -29.10 35.09
CA GLN A 646 9.15 -30.44 34.56
C GLN A 646 10.27 -30.43 33.50
N LEU A 647 10.62 -29.25 32.97
CA LEU A 647 11.55 -29.11 31.84
C LEU A 647 12.94 -28.62 32.24
N ILE A 648 13.06 -27.89 33.35
CA ILE A 648 14.31 -27.19 33.73
C ILE A 648 15.21 -27.98 34.67
#